data_AF-A0AAE3VZH6-F1
#
_entry.id   AF-A0AAE3VZH6-F1
#
_cell.length_a   1.000
_cell.length_b   1.000
_cell.length_c   1.000
_cell.angle_alpha   90.00
_cell.angle_beta   90.00
_cell.angle_gamma   90.00
#
_symmetry.space_group_name_H-M   'P 1'
#
loop_
_entity.id
_entity.type
_entity.pdbx_description
1 polymer ?
#
loop_
_entity_poly.entity_id
_entity_poly.type
_entity_poly.pdbx_seq_one_letter_code
_entity_poly.pdbx_strand_id
1 'polypeptide(L)'
;MPVPKRPRRRSIAAGAALALMSGLLTFVVTTNADAAVVGAGSYAETPPAGAALPSGCGALTTNPRQYVTGNAPSGAVPTNDWWSSLLFKRTDCAYSEPLHAHPLSFDTFAGGLGLSYTTTPSISGTATGVGEYHYHYQQDLQVGVTGLNSPDVKVDGWSDWTVTPYWSDGARTLKATIGHGLPFAYFQVTGGNAQLTTAGTPSVWSNSGGVLGFTAGGSDYVGYAPSGATWAVNGTSITSSLAGRGYFSVAVLPTTSSTSTAAKQALANSYGTYAHAHVTGTRISYTYSPAGNNALSTTYAFTTTAREGSASGTVVALYPHQWKYLSGSAPITDTYVSARGAMKVITGAASFRTAMTFRGVLPEIPGVANSGADLTTLTGYLNATQANPEDNRGPDTYWTGKGLGRAARIAEIADQVGNTAVRNSALAAIKSRLTNWLTASSGESQSLFYYNANWGTLIGYPASYGSDQELNDHHFHYGYYVAAAATLARFEPAWASTGQYGGMIDLLIRDANNYDRNDTRFPYLRDFDIYAGHDWASGHGSFGSGNNQESSSEGMNFASALIQWGQVTGNTAVRDAGVFLYTTQAAAIQEYWFDSSDTNFPAAFGHSTVGMVWGSGGAYATWFSAEPEMIQGINMLPITGGHLYLGYQPSYVNTNYAELVRNNGGAPTVWQDILWEFQALGSPDTALANFRANSGFTSEEGESKAHTFHWLRSLAALGTVDTSVSANHPLTATFVKNGARTYVASNINSSPVTVTFSTGTTITVPAGKTVTTGAWSWTGGSGGGGTPQPTTGGPTTPPPTTPPPTGAANRYLMAGGGLSGTAAGAGTVSIGSAGGGNHDGTPRNPVTFTATGVTNTYTGGSTAFDLFLDAGTNVGNGTQLRVSYDLTGDGSFDRVETYRYFATDPVGGYEHYTQAAGLASSTGTLGNLRNGTIRVEVWSAIGNGPTTLGVGNQSIIRLPLS
;
A
#
# COMPACT_ATOMS: atom_id res chain seq x y z
N MET A 1 -0.85 59.76 -44.14
CA MET A 1 -0.46 61.19 -44.12
C MET A 1 -1.56 61.98 -43.41
N PRO A 2 -1.31 63.18 -42.85
CA PRO A 2 -0.15 63.68 -42.08
C PRO A 2 -0.59 63.91 -40.58
N VAL A 3 0.19 64.22 -39.53
CA VAL A 3 1.47 64.95 -39.33
C VAL A 3 1.29 66.49 -39.54
N PRO A 4 1.95 67.44 -38.82
CA PRO A 4 2.72 67.43 -37.55
C PRO A 4 2.26 68.49 -36.50
N LYS A 5 2.92 68.61 -35.31
CA LYS A 5 3.76 69.79 -34.90
C LYS A 5 4.08 69.89 -33.38
N ARG A 6 5.35 70.20 -33.07
CA ARG A 6 5.91 70.81 -31.82
C ARG A 6 5.97 72.36 -32.01
N PRO A 7 6.59 73.28 -31.18
CA PRO A 7 7.52 73.08 -30.04
C PRO A 7 7.63 74.16 -28.89
N ARG A 8 8.48 73.89 -27.85
CA ARG A 8 9.21 74.85 -26.94
C ARG A 8 8.33 75.73 -25.98
N ARG A 9 8.78 76.37 -24.87
CA ARG A 9 9.91 76.34 -23.87
C ARG A 9 9.46 77.21 -22.64
N ARG A 10 10.11 77.34 -21.47
CA ARG A 10 11.42 76.89 -20.91
C ARG A 10 11.16 75.98 -19.66
N SER A 11 11.61 76.05 -18.39
CA SER A 11 12.54 76.83 -17.52
C SER A 11 13.16 75.83 -16.48
N ILE A 12 14.42 75.87 -16.05
CA ILE A 12 15.09 76.60 -14.92
C ILE A 12 14.41 76.35 -13.54
N ALA A 13 15.05 75.81 -12.49
CA ALA A 13 16.45 75.37 -12.22
C ALA A 13 16.46 74.07 -11.37
N ALA A 14 17.30 73.07 -11.63
CA ALA A 14 18.70 72.86 -11.18
C ALA A 14 18.87 72.43 -9.70
N GLY A 15 19.39 71.20 -9.48
CA GLY A 15 19.67 70.66 -8.15
C GLY A 15 20.39 69.29 -8.18
N ALA A 16 21.72 69.32 -7.97
CA ALA A 16 22.64 68.17 -7.86
C ALA A 16 22.72 67.20 -9.07
N ALA A 17 23.83 66.45 -9.14
CA ALA A 17 24.11 65.50 -10.22
C ALA A 17 24.72 64.20 -9.68
N LEU A 18 24.21 63.06 -10.18
CA LEU A 18 24.94 61.79 -10.24
C LEU A 18 24.75 61.21 -11.64
N ALA A 19 25.77 60.54 -12.18
CA ALA A 19 25.75 60.05 -13.55
C ALA A 19 25.00 58.70 -13.66
N LEU A 20 23.96 58.66 -14.50
CA LEU A 20 23.44 57.38 -14.99
C LEU A 20 24.40 56.80 -16.03
N MET A 21 24.93 55.61 -15.75
CA MET A 21 25.36 54.67 -16.79
C MET A 21 24.44 53.45 -16.79
N SER A 22 24.32 52.86 -17.99
CA SER A 22 23.40 51.79 -18.34
C SER A 22 23.47 50.58 -17.43
N GLY A 23 22.34 50.23 -16.81
CA GLY A 23 22.09 48.92 -16.21
C GLY A 23 20.89 48.26 -16.89
N LEU A 24 21.09 47.08 -17.49
CA LEU A 24 19.96 46.22 -17.86
C LEU A 24 19.36 45.67 -16.56
N LEU A 25 18.10 46.01 -16.25
CA LEU A 25 17.33 45.21 -15.31
C LEU A 25 16.85 43.95 -16.02
N THR A 26 17.76 42.98 -16.17
CA THR A 26 17.36 41.58 -16.19
C THR A 26 16.78 41.25 -14.82
N PHE A 27 15.46 41.33 -14.68
CA PHE A 27 14.73 40.71 -13.58
C PHE A 27 14.88 39.19 -13.70
N VAL A 28 16.01 38.66 -13.22
CA VAL A 28 16.17 37.23 -12.99
C VAL A 28 15.34 36.90 -11.75
N VAL A 29 14.07 36.58 -11.95
CA VAL A 29 13.23 36.01 -10.91
C VAL A 29 13.70 34.58 -10.70
N THR A 30 14.65 34.39 -9.78
CA THR A 30 15.06 33.06 -9.31
C THR A 30 13.96 32.51 -8.42
N THR A 31 12.90 31.96 -9.02
CA THR A 31 12.03 31.02 -8.32
C THR A 31 12.82 29.75 -8.06
N ASN A 32 13.39 29.64 -6.86
CA ASN A 32 13.72 28.33 -6.30
C ASN A 32 12.38 27.64 -6.05
N ALA A 33 11.99 26.76 -6.95
CA ALA A 33 10.72 26.06 -6.90
C ALA A 33 10.87 24.78 -6.09
N ASP A 34 10.75 24.89 -4.77
CA ASP A 34 10.72 23.71 -3.88
C ASP A 34 9.47 22.83 -4.11
N ALA A 35 8.51 23.31 -4.90
CA ALA A 35 7.29 22.62 -5.30
C ALA A 35 6.94 22.85 -6.79
N ALA A 36 6.47 21.80 -7.45
CA ALA A 36 5.99 21.81 -8.83
C ALA A 36 4.49 22.04 -8.89
N VAL A 37 4.06 22.93 -9.80
CA VAL A 37 2.66 23.36 -9.93
C VAL A 37 1.86 22.44 -10.84
N VAL A 38 0.66 22.06 -10.39
CA VAL A 38 -0.28 21.17 -11.07
C VAL A 38 -1.67 21.81 -11.05
N GLY A 39 -1.97 22.57 -12.10
CA GLY A 39 -3.19 23.38 -12.18
C GLY A 39 -3.13 24.57 -11.22
N ALA A 40 -3.94 24.53 -10.15
CA ALA A 40 -3.86 25.46 -9.02
C ALA A 40 -3.22 24.86 -7.76
N GLY A 41 -2.99 23.54 -7.75
CA GLY A 41 -2.29 22.84 -6.68
C GLY A 41 -0.79 22.67 -6.96
N SER A 42 -0.10 21.97 -6.07
CA SER A 42 1.33 21.68 -6.17
C SER A 42 1.75 20.51 -5.28
N TYR A 43 2.82 19.82 -5.67
CA TYR A 43 3.55 18.85 -4.85
C TYR A 43 4.99 19.33 -4.61
N ALA A 44 5.59 19.02 -3.46
CA ALA A 44 6.98 19.36 -3.16
C ALA A 44 7.95 18.48 -3.97
N GLU A 45 9.02 19.07 -4.51
CA GLU A 45 10.12 18.36 -5.18
C GLU A 45 11.34 18.15 -4.25
N THR A 46 11.35 18.81 -3.09
CA THR A 46 12.29 18.55 -1.99
C THR A 46 11.55 17.94 -0.79
N PRO A 47 12.14 16.95 -0.07
CA PRO A 47 11.48 16.34 1.08
C PRO A 47 11.29 17.39 2.21
N PRO A 48 10.10 17.45 2.85
CA PRO A 48 9.84 18.40 3.93
C PRO A 48 10.80 18.29 5.10
N ALA A 49 10.95 19.39 5.87
CA ALA A 49 11.84 19.42 7.01
C ALA A 49 11.41 18.41 8.10
N GLY A 50 12.18 17.32 8.24
CA GLY A 50 11.88 16.23 9.18
C GLY A 50 11.06 15.07 8.57
N ALA A 51 10.77 15.10 7.27
CA ALA A 51 10.18 13.96 6.56
C ALA A 51 11.12 12.74 6.61
N ALA A 52 10.62 11.61 7.10
CA ALA A 52 11.27 10.33 6.87
C ALA A 52 10.98 9.85 5.44
N LEU A 53 11.84 8.98 4.91
CA LEU A 53 11.82 8.54 3.52
C LEU A 53 11.92 7.01 3.44
N PRO A 54 11.53 6.39 2.30
CA PRO A 54 11.56 4.94 2.12
C PRO A 54 12.94 4.38 2.47
N SER A 55 12.99 3.37 3.35
CA SER A 55 14.23 2.95 4.00
C SER A 55 14.36 1.43 4.12
N GLY A 56 15.59 0.95 4.01
CA GLY A 56 15.95 -0.46 4.03
C GLY A 56 17.47 -0.58 3.87
N CYS A 57 17.95 -1.76 3.50
CA CYS A 57 19.37 -2.04 3.41
C CYS A 57 20.15 -1.15 2.41
N GLY A 58 21.42 -0.88 2.72
CA GLY A 58 22.34 -0.15 1.83
C GLY A 58 21.91 1.31 1.59
N ALA A 59 21.86 1.72 0.32
CA ALA A 59 21.57 3.11 -0.08
C ALA A 59 20.11 3.35 -0.53
N LEU A 60 19.16 2.43 -0.26
CA LEU A 60 17.81 2.40 -0.83
C LEU A 60 17.05 3.73 -0.81
N THR A 61 17.13 4.49 0.28
CA THR A 61 16.50 5.82 0.43
C THR A 61 16.92 6.81 -0.66
N THR A 62 18.13 6.65 -1.21
CA THR A 62 18.68 7.47 -2.30
C THR A 62 18.79 6.72 -3.63
N ASN A 63 18.73 5.38 -3.61
CA ASN A 63 18.90 4.53 -4.78
C ASN A 63 18.12 3.21 -4.63
N PRO A 64 16.80 3.20 -4.89
CA PRO A 64 16.00 1.97 -4.93
C PRO A 64 16.43 0.99 -6.03
N ARG A 65 17.28 1.44 -6.96
CA ARG A 65 17.76 0.65 -8.10
C ARG A 65 19.14 0.00 -7.84
N GLN A 66 19.68 0.03 -6.62
CA GLN A 66 20.94 -0.66 -6.30
C GLN A 66 20.86 -2.20 -6.41
N TYR A 67 19.66 -2.76 -6.25
CA TYR A 67 19.37 -4.20 -6.31
C TYR A 67 18.76 -4.67 -7.63
N VAL A 68 18.84 -3.86 -8.71
CA VAL A 68 18.55 -4.33 -10.07
C VAL A 68 19.81 -4.57 -10.89
N THR A 69 19.70 -5.35 -11.97
CA THR A 69 20.72 -5.38 -13.04
C THR A 69 20.47 -4.27 -14.06
N GLY A 70 21.43 -4.05 -14.97
CA GLY A 70 21.26 -3.11 -16.09
C GLY A 70 20.21 -3.51 -17.14
N ASN A 71 19.58 -4.68 -17.03
CA ASN A 71 18.50 -5.12 -17.93
C ASN A 71 17.10 -4.71 -17.44
N ALA A 72 16.96 -4.30 -16.17
CA ALA A 72 15.66 -4.09 -15.54
C ALA A 72 14.94 -2.83 -16.06
N PRO A 73 13.61 -2.85 -16.26
CA PRO A 73 12.83 -1.73 -16.82
C PRO A 73 13.12 -0.39 -16.13
N SER A 74 13.48 0.63 -16.91
CA SER A 74 13.83 1.97 -16.44
C SER A 74 12.62 2.76 -15.92
N GLY A 75 12.85 3.67 -14.97
CA GLY A 75 11.83 4.53 -14.36
C GLY A 75 11.58 4.16 -12.90
N ALA A 76 10.36 4.44 -12.43
CA ALA A 76 9.88 4.07 -11.11
C ALA A 76 10.06 2.57 -10.79
N VAL A 77 10.16 2.24 -9.51
CA VAL A 77 10.41 0.89 -9.01
C VAL A 77 9.12 0.31 -8.42
N PRO A 78 8.72 -0.94 -8.76
CA PRO A 78 7.58 -1.58 -8.13
C PRO A 78 7.76 -1.74 -6.61
N THR A 79 6.66 -1.56 -5.91
CA THR A 79 6.44 -1.76 -4.47
C THR A 79 5.04 -2.38 -4.34
N ASN A 80 4.64 -2.83 -3.15
CA ASN A 80 3.26 -3.31 -2.89
C ASN A 80 2.88 -4.53 -3.76
N ASP A 81 3.86 -5.39 -4.02
CA ASP A 81 3.75 -6.60 -4.86
C ASP A 81 4.31 -7.83 -4.10
N TRP A 82 3.91 -9.06 -4.47
CA TRP A 82 4.28 -10.33 -3.80
C TRP A 82 5.79 -10.62 -3.79
N TRP A 83 6.56 -9.90 -4.60
CA TRP A 83 8.00 -10.06 -4.80
C TRP A 83 8.83 -8.82 -4.40
N SER A 84 8.20 -7.83 -3.76
CA SER A 84 8.82 -6.53 -3.42
C SER A 84 10.09 -6.66 -2.56
N SER A 85 10.18 -7.69 -1.72
CA SER A 85 11.31 -7.93 -0.82
C SER A 85 12.65 -8.11 -1.57
N LEU A 86 12.63 -8.59 -2.82
CA LEU A 86 13.82 -8.65 -3.69
C LEU A 86 14.45 -7.28 -3.96
N LEU A 87 13.61 -6.24 -4.07
CA LEU A 87 13.98 -4.85 -4.38
C LEU A 87 14.12 -4.01 -3.11
N PHE A 88 13.12 -4.05 -2.23
CA PHE A 88 13.01 -3.20 -1.06
C PHE A 88 13.92 -3.67 0.09
N LYS A 89 14.32 -4.95 0.15
CA LYS A 89 15.33 -5.48 1.09
C LYS A 89 15.29 -4.80 2.47
N ARG A 90 14.12 -4.82 3.12
CA ARG A 90 13.85 -4.11 4.39
C ARG A 90 14.60 -4.76 5.55
N THR A 91 14.62 -6.10 5.53
CA THR A 91 15.15 -6.99 6.59
C THR A 91 16.40 -7.73 6.12
N ASP A 92 16.34 -8.47 5.00
CA ASP A 92 17.50 -9.14 4.40
C ASP A 92 18.20 -8.24 3.36
N CYS A 93 19.46 -7.90 3.62
CA CYS A 93 20.26 -7.02 2.76
C CYS A 93 20.91 -7.69 1.54
N ALA A 94 20.90 -9.02 1.46
CA ALA A 94 21.50 -9.82 0.40
C ALA A 94 20.42 -10.51 -0.45
N TYR A 95 19.45 -11.15 0.20
CA TYR A 95 18.50 -12.08 -0.41
C TYR A 95 17.08 -11.52 -0.49
N SER A 96 16.11 -12.24 0.05
CA SER A 96 14.68 -11.98 -0.06
C SER A 96 14.00 -12.67 1.11
N GLU A 97 12.84 -12.16 1.52
CA GLU A 97 11.90 -12.94 2.30
C GLU A 97 11.11 -13.88 1.36
N PRO A 98 10.45 -14.94 1.86
CA PRO A 98 9.69 -15.92 1.06
C PRO A 98 8.65 -15.32 0.11
N LEU A 99 8.62 -15.86 -1.11
CA LEU A 99 7.90 -15.33 -2.27
C LEU A 99 6.76 -16.27 -2.70
N HIS A 100 5.52 -15.93 -2.33
CA HIS A 100 4.36 -16.83 -2.43
C HIS A 100 3.56 -16.71 -3.74
N ALA A 101 4.20 -17.04 -4.87
CA ALA A 101 3.61 -16.95 -6.21
C ALA A 101 2.46 -17.94 -6.49
N HIS A 102 2.52 -19.14 -5.91
CA HIS A 102 1.62 -20.27 -6.15
C HIS A 102 1.56 -20.81 -7.62
N PRO A 103 1.50 -22.13 -7.83
CA PRO A 103 1.54 -23.18 -6.80
C PRO A 103 2.87 -23.25 -6.06
N LEU A 104 3.96 -22.79 -6.68
CA LEU A 104 5.27 -22.68 -6.03
C LEU A 104 5.33 -21.47 -5.11
N SER A 105 5.88 -21.67 -3.91
CA SER A 105 6.52 -20.61 -3.13
C SER A 105 8.03 -20.71 -3.32
N PHE A 106 8.73 -19.57 -3.27
CA PHE A 106 10.17 -19.50 -3.50
C PHE A 106 10.91 -18.79 -2.37
N ASP A 107 12.22 -19.03 -2.28
CA ASP A 107 13.13 -18.29 -1.40
C ASP A 107 14.51 -18.19 -2.08
N THR A 108 15.37 -17.25 -1.68
CA THR A 108 16.62 -16.94 -2.39
C THR A 108 17.85 -17.09 -1.50
N PHE A 109 18.88 -17.75 -2.00
CA PHE A 109 20.11 -18.01 -1.24
C PHE A 109 21.36 -17.86 -2.11
N ALA A 110 22.55 -17.87 -1.52
CA ALA A 110 23.84 -17.76 -2.22
C ALA A 110 23.99 -18.72 -3.43
N GLY A 111 23.48 -19.95 -3.28
CA GLY A 111 23.55 -21.01 -4.30
C GLY A 111 22.47 -20.96 -5.38
N GLY A 112 21.45 -20.10 -5.27
CA GLY A 112 20.34 -20.00 -6.21
C GLY A 112 18.95 -19.95 -5.55
N LEU A 113 17.93 -20.33 -6.31
CA LEU A 113 16.50 -20.21 -5.96
C LEU A 113 15.98 -21.49 -5.28
N GLY A 114 15.50 -21.38 -4.06
CA GLY A 114 14.72 -22.41 -3.38
C GLY A 114 13.28 -22.49 -3.90
N LEU A 115 12.74 -23.71 -4.02
CA LEU A 115 11.38 -24.03 -4.45
C LEU A 115 10.66 -24.82 -3.34
N SER A 116 9.37 -24.52 -3.16
CA SER A 116 8.48 -25.18 -2.22
C SER A 116 7.08 -25.36 -2.81
N TYR A 117 6.47 -26.51 -2.60
CA TYR A 117 5.04 -26.75 -2.81
C TYR A 117 4.44 -27.43 -1.57
N THR A 118 4.41 -26.68 -0.45
CA THR A 118 3.75 -27.10 0.78
C THR A 118 2.24 -27.16 0.60
N THR A 119 1.65 -28.37 0.66
CA THR A 119 0.20 -28.60 0.49
C THR A 119 -0.56 -28.78 1.80
N THR A 120 0.11 -28.67 2.95
CA THR A 120 -0.49 -28.83 4.29
C THR A 120 -0.37 -27.51 5.04
N PRO A 121 -1.48 -26.90 5.50
CA PRO A 121 -1.43 -25.68 6.28
C PRO A 121 -0.94 -25.97 7.70
N SER A 122 -0.07 -25.09 8.21
CA SER A 122 0.03 -24.82 9.64
C SER A 122 -1.22 -24.07 10.09
N ILE A 123 -1.71 -24.32 11.31
CA ILE A 123 -2.86 -23.62 11.91
C ILE A 123 -2.51 -23.25 13.35
N SER A 124 -2.76 -22.00 13.73
CA SER A 124 -2.44 -21.41 15.03
C SER A 124 -3.68 -20.81 15.70
N GLY A 125 -3.60 -20.53 17.01
CA GLY A 125 -4.67 -19.85 17.76
C GLY A 125 -5.87 -20.72 18.11
N THR A 126 -7.07 -20.14 18.17
CA THR A 126 -8.31 -20.85 18.50
C THR A 126 -9.51 -20.38 17.67
N ALA A 127 -10.39 -21.31 17.31
CA ALA A 127 -11.60 -21.11 16.51
C ALA A 127 -12.67 -20.15 17.10
N THR A 128 -12.37 -19.40 18.17
CA THR A 128 -13.25 -18.39 18.78
C THR A 128 -12.51 -17.10 19.15
N GLY A 129 -11.20 -17.02 18.91
CA GLY A 129 -10.35 -15.88 19.24
C GLY A 129 -9.42 -15.58 18.07
N VAL A 130 -8.23 -15.05 18.33
CA VAL A 130 -7.20 -14.91 17.29
C VAL A 130 -6.72 -16.29 16.82
N GLY A 131 -6.58 -16.47 15.51
CA GLY A 131 -6.02 -17.68 14.90
C GLY A 131 -5.68 -17.47 13.43
N GLU A 132 -4.79 -18.31 12.90
CA GLU A 132 -4.23 -18.15 11.55
C GLU A 132 -4.10 -19.51 10.85
N TYR A 133 -4.07 -19.49 9.51
CA TYR A 133 -3.65 -20.64 8.70
C TYR A 133 -2.61 -20.23 7.67
N HIS A 134 -1.53 -21.01 7.54
CA HIS A 134 -0.41 -20.68 6.65
C HIS A 134 0.23 -21.90 5.99
N TYR A 135 0.38 -21.84 4.67
CA TYR A 135 1.19 -22.74 3.85
C TYR A 135 2.61 -22.15 3.76
N HIS A 136 3.34 -22.17 4.88
CA HIS A 136 4.68 -21.60 4.99
C HIS A 136 5.64 -22.20 3.94
N TYR A 137 6.62 -21.42 3.51
CA TYR A 137 7.69 -21.92 2.65
C TYR A 137 8.49 -23.02 3.37
N GLN A 138 8.57 -24.20 2.75
CA GLN A 138 9.43 -25.31 3.17
C GLN A 138 10.19 -25.81 1.94
N GLN A 139 11.52 -25.67 1.93
CA GLN A 139 12.32 -25.95 0.74
C GLN A 139 12.27 -27.45 0.37
N ASP A 140 11.66 -27.77 -0.77
CA ASP A 140 11.68 -29.10 -1.36
C ASP A 140 13.01 -29.34 -2.09
N LEU A 141 13.45 -28.31 -2.83
CA LEU A 141 14.73 -28.26 -3.54
C LEU A 141 15.25 -26.83 -3.70
N GLN A 142 16.56 -26.70 -3.91
CA GLN A 142 17.22 -25.50 -4.40
C GLN A 142 17.72 -25.70 -5.83
N VAL A 143 17.52 -24.71 -6.70
CA VAL A 143 17.94 -24.70 -8.11
C VAL A 143 19.05 -23.68 -8.31
N GLY A 144 20.19 -24.14 -8.82
CA GLY A 144 21.43 -23.36 -8.89
C GLY A 144 22.41 -23.83 -9.97
N VAL A 145 23.66 -23.38 -9.83
CA VAL A 145 24.80 -23.76 -10.68
C VAL A 145 25.90 -24.36 -9.81
N THR A 146 26.58 -25.41 -10.27
CA THR A 146 27.58 -26.13 -9.46
C THR A 146 28.70 -25.22 -8.93
N GLY A 147 28.67 -24.98 -7.62
CA GLY A 147 29.62 -24.12 -6.90
C GLY A 147 29.30 -22.63 -6.94
N LEU A 148 28.09 -22.23 -7.36
CA LEU A 148 27.61 -20.85 -7.25
C LEU A 148 27.54 -20.41 -5.78
N ASN A 149 28.12 -19.24 -5.50
CA ASN A 149 28.04 -18.60 -4.19
C ASN A 149 27.95 -17.07 -4.39
N SER A 150 26.77 -16.63 -4.84
CA SER A 150 26.45 -15.21 -5.01
C SER A 150 26.49 -14.47 -3.68
N PRO A 151 26.97 -13.21 -3.61
CA PRO A 151 26.92 -12.41 -2.39
C PRO A 151 25.53 -11.80 -2.15
N ASP A 152 24.75 -11.61 -3.22
CA ASP A 152 23.40 -11.05 -3.21
C ASP A 152 22.51 -11.71 -4.28
N VAL A 153 21.20 -11.40 -4.26
CA VAL A 153 20.28 -11.57 -5.39
C VAL A 153 19.79 -10.21 -5.86
N LYS A 154 19.72 -10.03 -7.18
CA LYS A 154 19.23 -8.82 -7.85
C LYS A 154 18.05 -9.12 -8.76
N VAL A 155 17.28 -8.11 -9.13
CA VAL A 155 16.21 -8.26 -10.13
C VAL A 155 16.74 -7.87 -11.52
N ASP A 156 16.65 -8.79 -12.47
CA ASP A 156 17.07 -8.58 -13.86
C ASP A 156 15.96 -7.99 -14.75
N GLY A 157 14.71 -8.17 -14.33
CA GLY A 157 13.54 -7.59 -14.99
C GLY A 157 12.23 -8.13 -14.41
N TRP A 158 11.13 -7.48 -14.77
CA TRP A 158 9.78 -7.84 -14.35
C TRP A 158 8.76 -7.48 -15.42
N SER A 159 7.54 -7.98 -15.24
CA SER A 159 6.32 -7.53 -15.91
C SER A 159 5.11 -7.89 -15.02
N ASP A 160 3.89 -7.64 -15.48
CA ASP A 160 2.64 -7.54 -14.69
C ASP A 160 2.39 -8.56 -13.56
N TRP A 161 2.96 -9.76 -13.60
CA TRP A 161 2.91 -10.72 -12.49
C TRP A 161 4.09 -11.70 -12.50
N THR A 162 5.21 -11.32 -13.12
CA THR A 162 6.43 -12.14 -13.22
C THR A 162 7.68 -11.32 -12.94
N VAL A 163 8.61 -11.91 -12.18
CA VAL A 163 9.93 -11.34 -11.86
C VAL A 163 11.03 -12.30 -12.32
N THR A 164 12.20 -11.76 -12.67
CA THR A 164 13.41 -12.56 -12.94
C THR A 164 14.53 -12.18 -11.97
N PRO A 165 14.69 -12.89 -10.83
CA PRO A 165 15.85 -12.74 -9.97
C PRO A 165 17.14 -13.28 -10.63
N TYR A 166 18.28 -12.76 -10.18
CA TYR A 166 19.61 -12.95 -10.74
C TYR A 166 20.68 -13.08 -9.66
N TRP A 167 21.57 -14.05 -9.85
CA TRP A 167 22.72 -14.35 -9.00
C TRP A 167 24.00 -14.30 -9.82
N SER A 168 25.11 -13.87 -9.22
CA SER A 168 26.42 -13.78 -9.85
C SER A 168 27.56 -13.82 -8.83
N ASP A 169 28.37 -14.88 -8.85
CA ASP A 169 29.65 -14.94 -8.10
C ASP A 169 30.84 -14.34 -8.88
N GLY A 170 30.59 -13.84 -10.10
CA GLY A 170 31.60 -13.29 -11.01
C GLY A 170 32.21 -14.31 -11.98
N ALA A 171 32.10 -15.62 -11.70
CA ALA A 171 32.47 -16.70 -12.61
C ALA A 171 31.24 -17.45 -13.17
N ARG A 172 30.16 -17.52 -12.39
CA ARG A 172 28.89 -18.18 -12.68
C ARG A 172 27.74 -17.20 -12.55
N THR A 173 26.66 -17.45 -13.29
CA THR A 173 25.40 -16.72 -13.13
C THR A 173 24.19 -17.63 -13.20
N LEU A 174 23.10 -17.20 -12.55
CA LEU A 174 21.77 -17.80 -12.65
C LEU A 174 20.76 -16.66 -12.91
N LYS A 175 19.84 -16.86 -13.85
CA LYS A 175 18.57 -16.13 -13.95
C LYS A 175 17.43 -17.13 -13.79
N ALA A 176 16.39 -16.75 -13.05
CA ALA A 176 15.19 -17.57 -12.87
C ALA A 176 13.95 -16.71 -13.12
N THR A 177 13.18 -16.96 -14.18
CA THR A 177 11.89 -16.26 -14.37
C THR A 177 10.79 -17.06 -13.68
N ILE A 178 10.09 -16.37 -12.77
CA ILE A 178 9.02 -16.90 -11.90
C ILE A 178 7.85 -15.92 -11.86
N GLY A 179 6.67 -16.37 -11.42
CA GLY A 179 5.51 -15.49 -11.27
C GLY A 179 4.23 -16.18 -10.85
N HIS A 180 3.23 -15.38 -10.51
CA HIS A 180 1.93 -15.87 -10.05
C HIS A 180 1.30 -16.83 -11.07
N GLY A 181 0.78 -17.94 -10.58
CA GLY A 181 0.10 -18.95 -11.41
C GLY A 181 1.00 -19.71 -12.38
N LEU A 182 2.33 -19.66 -12.25
CA LEU A 182 3.25 -20.48 -13.04
C LEU A 182 3.73 -21.70 -12.25
N PRO A 183 3.35 -22.94 -12.63
CA PRO A 183 3.98 -24.14 -12.10
C PRO A 183 5.43 -24.34 -12.54
N PHE A 184 5.87 -23.58 -13.55
CA PHE A 184 7.23 -23.56 -14.07
C PHE A 184 8.06 -22.43 -13.44
N ALA A 185 9.30 -22.76 -13.07
CA ALA A 185 10.39 -21.81 -12.98
C ALA A 185 11.34 -22.01 -14.18
N TYR A 186 11.71 -20.91 -14.84
CA TYR A 186 12.46 -20.92 -16.10
C TYR A 186 13.89 -20.39 -15.91
N PHE A 187 14.90 -21.22 -16.18
CA PHE A 187 16.29 -20.93 -15.79
C PHE A 187 17.21 -20.68 -16.98
N GLN A 188 18.15 -19.76 -16.80
CA GLN A 188 19.30 -19.53 -17.68
C GLN A 188 20.57 -19.46 -16.82
N VAL A 189 21.66 -20.10 -17.25
CA VAL A 189 22.87 -20.31 -16.44
C VAL A 189 24.15 -20.16 -17.24
N THR A 190 25.21 -19.69 -16.57
CA THR A 190 26.58 -19.64 -17.11
C THR A 190 27.62 -20.09 -16.08
N GLY A 191 28.82 -20.45 -16.54
CA GLY A 191 29.99 -20.72 -15.68
C GLY A 191 30.03 -22.11 -15.02
N GLY A 192 28.98 -22.93 -15.15
CA GLY A 192 28.98 -24.29 -14.62
C GLY A 192 27.77 -25.12 -15.05
N ASN A 193 27.69 -26.35 -14.55
CA ASN A 193 26.54 -27.24 -14.72
C ASN A 193 25.33 -26.72 -13.91
N ALA A 194 24.12 -26.99 -14.39
CA ALA A 194 22.92 -26.83 -13.58
C ALA A 194 22.93 -27.85 -12.43
N GLN A 195 22.48 -27.42 -11.26
CA GLN A 195 22.40 -28.24 -10.05
C GLN A 195 21.04 -28.05 -9.37
N LEU A 196 20.36 -29.14 -9.06
CA LEU A 196 19.21 -29.17 -8.16
C LEU A 196 19.67 -29.88 -6.88
N THR A 197 19.47 -29.27 -5.72
CA THR A 197 19.82 -29.84 -4.41
C THR A 197 18.54 -30.03 -3.61
N THR A 198 18.11 -31.27 -3.43
CA THR A 198 16.84 -31.62 -2.76
C THR A 198 17.05 -31.75 -1.25
N ALA A 199 16.05 -31.40 -0.44
CA ALA A 199 16.17 -31.41 1.03
C ALA A 199 16.43 -32.80 1.64
N GLY A 200 16.06 -33.87 0.92
CA GLY A 200 16.46 -35.26 1.16
C GLY A 200 16.68 -35.98 -0.16
N THR A 201 17.21 -37.21 -0.13
CA THR A 201 17.45 -38.01 -1.34
C THR A 201 16.14 -38.19 -2.13
N PRO A 202 16.08 -37.77 -3.42
CA PRO A 202 14.83 -37.71 -4.15
C PRO A 202 14.44 -39.08 -4.72
N SER A 203 13.13 -39.34 -4.79
CA SER A 203 12.61 -40.57 -5.41
C SER A 203 12.43 -40.36 -6.91
N VAL A 204 13.28 -40.97 -7.73
CA VAL A 204 13.21 -40.83 -9.20
C VAL A 204 12.17 -41.79 -9.78
N TRP A 205 11.09 -41.25 -10.35
CA TRP A 205 10.00 -42.01 -10.98
C TRP A 205 10.02 -41.94 -12.52
N SER A 206 10.88 -41.10 -13.10
CA SER A 206 11.28 -41.15 -14.51
C SER A 206 12.65 -40.53 -14.72
N ASN A 207 13.52 -41.15 -15.53
CA ASN A 207 14.71 -40.51 -16.09
C ASN A 207 14.80 -40.88 -17.57
N SER A 208 14.62 -39.91 -18.45
CA SER A 208 14.54 -40.07 -19.90
C SER A 208 15.38 -38.99 -20.60
N GLY A 209 16.69 -39.05 -20.37
CA GLY A 209 17.65 -38.10 -20.94
C GLY A 209 17.48 -36.70 -20.36
N GLY A 210 17.00 -35.76 -21.18
CA GLY A 210 16.77 -34.37 -20.76
C GLY A 210 15.60 -34.21 -19.79
N VAL A 211 14.70 -35.19 -19.66
CA VAL A 211 13.54 -35.14 -18.76
C VAL A 211 13.76 -36.04 -17.55
N LEU A 212 13.78 -35.46 -16.35
CA LEU A 212 13.86 -36.18 -15.07
C LEU A 212 12.61 -35.88 -14.23
N GLY A 213 11.80 -36.90 -13.95
CA GLY A 213 10.67 -36.85 -13.02
C GLY A 213 11.06 -37.43 -11.66
N PHE A 214 10.94 -36.65 -10.60
CA PHE A 214 11.36 -37.01 -9.24
C PHE A 214 10.40 -36.48 -8.18
N THR A 215 10.41 -37.07 -6.98
CA THR A 215 9.68 -36.58 -5.81
C THR A 215 10.68 -35.99 -4.80
N ALA A 216 10.45 -34.76 -4.35
CA ALA A 216 11.24 -34.04 -3.34
C ALA A 216 10.30 -33.27 -2.40
N GLY A 217 10.59 -33.25 -1.09
CA GLY A 217 9.70 -32.67 -0.07
C GLY A 217 8.34 -33.36 0.13
N GLY A 218 8.02 -34.37 -0.70
CA GLY A 218 6.69 -35.00 -0.80
C GLY A 218 5.98 -34.65 -2.11
N SER A 219 6.43 -33.62 -2.81
CA SER A 219 5.87 -33.09 -4.05
C SER A 219 6.60 -33.63 -5.30
N ASP A 220 5.87 -33.82 -6.41
CA ASP A 220 6.47 -34.28 -7.66
C ASP A 220 6.95 -33.11 -8.53
N TYR A 221 8.21 -33.20 -8.92
CA TYR A 221 8.90 -32.23 -9.76
C TYR A 221 9.38 -32.87 -11.06
N VAL A 222 9.52 -32.06 -12.11
CA VAL A 222 10.13 -32.45 -13.38
C VAL A 222 11.17 -31.42 -13.80
N GLY A 223 12.41 -31.87 -13.99
CA GLY A 223 13.49 -31.08 -14.57
C GLY A 223 13.61 -31.34 -16.07
N TYR A 224 13.56 -30.27 -16.88
CA TYR A 224 13.63 -30.31 -18.34
C TYR A 224 14.90 -29.62 -18.82
N ALA A 225 15.93 -30.41 -19.12
CA ALA A 225 17.16 -29.99 -19.76
C ALA A 225 17.05 -30.07 -21.31
N PRO A 226 17.87 -29.32 -22.06
CA PRO A 226 17.80 -29.23 -23.52
C PRO A 226 17.94 -30.58 -24.25
N SER A 227 17.46 -30.65 -25.49
CA SER A 227 17.70 -31.79 -26.38
C SER A 227 19.19 -32.17 -26.44
N GLY A 228 19.49 -33.43 -26.13
CA GLY A 228 20.86 -33.98 -26.04
C GLY A 228 21.49 -33.93 -24.65
N ALA A 229 20.87 -33.27 -23.66
CA ALA A 229 21.33 -33.29 -22.27
C ALA A 229 20.88 -34.56 -21.52
N THR A 230 21.49 -34.82 -20.37
CA THR A 230 21.11 -35.87 -19.41
C THR A 230 21.16 -35.33 -17.98
N TRP A 231 20.40 -35.94 -17.07
CA TRP A 231 20.49 -35.68 -15.63
C TRP A 231 21.17 -36.83 -14.89
N ALA A 232 22.16 -36.49 -14.04
CA ALA A 232 22.82 -37.40 -13.12
C ALA A 232 22.36 -37.12 -11.68
N VAL A 233 21.92 -38.16 -10.95
CA VAL A 233 21.47 -38.07 -9.55
C VAL A 233 22.50 -38.75 -8.64
N ASN A 234 22.94 -38.04 -7.60
CA ASN A 234 23.91 -38.52 -6.62
C ASN A 234 23.58 -37.96 -5.23
N GLY A 235 23.03 -38.81 -4.35
CA GLY A 235 22.50 -38.38 -3.05
C GLY A 235 21.37 -37.36 -3.19
N THR A 236 21.50 -36.22 -2.53
CA THR A 236 20.60 -35.06 -2.65
C THR A 236 20.83 -34.20 -3.90
N SER A 237 21.89 -34.47 -4.69
CA SER A 237 22.26 -33.60 -5.80
C SER A 237 21.91 -34.20 -7.15
N ILE A 238 21.18 -33.43 -7.95
CA ILE A 238 20.82 -33.69 -9.33
C ILE A 238 21.60 -32.70 -10.19
N THR A 239 22.32 -33.15 -11.23
CA THR A 239 23.15 -32.26 -12.06
C THR A 239 22.99 -32.52 -13.55
N SER A 240 23.17 -31.48 -14.37
CA SER A 240 23.25 -31.57 -15.83
C SER A 240 24.18 -30.52 -16.42
N SER A 241 24.95 -30.91 -17.45
CA SER A 241 25.72 -29.97 -18.28
C SER A 241 24.85 -29.20 -19.29
N LEU A 242 23.54 -29.49 -19.36
CA LEU A 242 22.59 -28.89 -20.30
C LEU A 242 23.02 -28.98 -21.79
N ALA A 243 23.86 -29.98 -22.12
CA ALA A 243 24.56 -30.08 -23.41
C ALA A 243 25.31 -28.78 -23.82
N GLY A 244 25.74 -27.98 -22.84
CA GLY A 244 26.40 -26.68 -23.03
C GLY A 244 25.47 -25.53 -23.44
N ARG A 245 24.14 -25.73 -23.47
CA ARG A 245 23.19 -24.76 -24.05
C ARG A 245 22.63 -23.73 -23.05
N GLY A 246 22.89 -23.89 -21.75
CA GLY A 246 22.73 -22.83 -20.75
C GLY A 246 21.29 -22.45 -20.35
N TYR A 247 20.28 -23.26 -20.68
CA TYR A 247 18.90 -23.07 -20.20
C TYR A 247 18.26 -24.39 -19.78
N PHE A 248 17.27 -24.32 -18.89
CA PHE A 248 16.40 -25.43 -18.48
C PHE A 248 15.15 -24.89 -17.80
N SER A 249 14.18 -25.75 -17.48
CA SER A 249 13.08 -25.41 -16.59
C SER A 249 12.86 -26.49 -15.53
N VAL A 250 12.24 -26.10 -14.42
CA VAL A 250 11.70 -27.03 -13.42
C VAL A 250 10.21 -26.75 -13.29
N ALA A 251 9.39 -27.79 -13.26
CA ALA A 251 7.97 -27.69 -12.93
C ALA A 251 7.61 -28.54 -11.72
N VAL A 252 6.63 -28.10 -10.94
CA VAL A 252 5.88 -28.95 -10.00
C VAL A 252 4.61 -29.48 -10.66
N LEU A 253 4.23 -30.73 -10.41
CA LEU A 253 3.02 -31.34 -10.96
C LEU A 253 1.84 -31.29 -9.95
N PRO A 254 0.58 -31.21 -10.42
CA PRO A 254 -0.61 -31.15 -9.56
C PRO A 254 -1.02 -32.56 -9.09
N THR A 255 -0.09 -33.27 -8.45
CA THR A 255 -0.23 -34.69 -8.10
C THR A 255 -0.46 -34.90 -6.62
N THR A 256 -0.85 -36.12 -6.27
CA THR A 256 -1.01 -36.59 -4.89
C THR A 256 -0.20 -37.87 -4.66
N SER A 257 -0.11 -38.31 -3.41
CA SER A 257 0.50 -39.60 -3.05
C SER A 257 -0.18 -40.82 -3.68
N SER A 258 -1.40 -40.69 -4.21
CA SER A 258 -2.12 -41.74 -4.96
C SER A 258 -2.00 -41.63 -6.48
N THR A 259 -1.37 -40.58 -7.03
CA THR A 259 -1.16 -40.46 -8.48
C THR A 259 -0.18 -41.51 -8.99
N SER A 260 -0.65 -42.39 -9.89
CA SER A 260 0.20 -43.45 -10.47
C SER A 260 1.35 -42.89 -11.32
N THR A 261 2.48 -43.58 -11.37
CA THR A 261 3.66 -43.19 -12.16
C THR A 261 3.34 -42.93 -13.64
N ALA A 262 2.41 -43.69 -14.24
CA ALA A 262 1.95 -43.46 -15.60
C ALA A 262 1.23 -42.11 -15.77
N ALA A 263 0.43 -41.69 -14.78
CA ALA A 263 -0.20 -40.36 -14.78
C ALA A 263 0.82 -39.24 -14.54
N LYS A 264 1.80 -39.44 -13.62
CA LYS A 264 2.92 -38.50 -13.44
C LYS A 264 3.71 -38.29 -14.74
N GLN A 265 4.00 -39.37 -15.46
CA GLN A 265 4.67 -39.34 -16.78
C GLN A 265 3.80 -38.67 -17.87
N ALA A 266 2.47 -38.91 -17.89
CA ALA A 266 1.56 -38.25 -18.82
C ALA A 266 1.50 -36.72 -18.60
N LEU A 267 1.41 -36.27 -17.34
CA LEU A 267 1.50 -34.86 -16.96
C LEU A 267 2.87 -34.27 -17.35
N ALA A 268 3.96 -34.96 -17.04
CA ALA A 268 5.32 -34.53 -17.40
C ALA A 268 5.51 -34.35 -18.90
N ASN A 269 4.94 -35.24 -19.73
CA ASN A 269 4.99 -35.13 -21.19
C ASN A 269 4.12 -33.96 -21.70
N SER A 270 2.93 -33.76 -21.12
CA SER A 270 2.06 -32.62 -21.43
C SER A 270 2.76 -31.29 -21.14
N TYR A 271 3.35 -31.15 -19.96
CA TYR A 271 4.11 -29.98 -19.52
C TYR A 271 5.39 -29.79 -20.36
N GLY A 272 6.07 -30.89 -20.70
CA GLY A 272 7.30 -30.89 -21.51
C GLY A 272 7.16 -30.21 -22.88
N THR A 273 5.94 -30.19 -23.44
CA THR A 273 5.61 -29.41 -24.65
C THR A 273 5.94 -27.91 -24.51
N TYR A 274 5.83 -27.36 -23.29
CA TYR A 274 5.99 -25.93 -23.00
C TYR A 274 7.23 -25.61 -22.14
N ALA A 275 7.97 -26.63 -21.69
CA ALA A 275 9.15 -26.48 -20.84
C ALA A 275 10.25 -25.59 -21.45
N HIS A 276 10.38 -25.59 -22.79
CA HIS A 276 11.36 -24.76 -23.50
C HIS A 276 10.75 -23.49 -24.11
N ALA A 277 9.46 -23.23 -23.92
CA ALA A 277 8.78 -21.97 -24.25
C ALA A 277 8.85 -21.02 -23.04
N HIS A 278 10.06 -20.56 -22.69
CA HIS A 278 10.29 -19.80 -21.46
C HIS A 278 9.44 -18.52 -21.44
N VAL A 279 8.66 -18.31 -20.37
CA VAL A 279 7.96 -17.04 -20.16
C VAL A 279 9.01 -15.92 -20.04
N THR A 280 8.78 -14.84 -20.77
CA THR A 280 9.67 -13.68 -20.91
C THR A 280 8.94 -12.34 -20.78
N GLY A 281 7.64 -12.38 -20.49
CA GLY A 281 6.81 -11.23 -20.16
C GLY A 281 5.36 -11.64 -19.96
N THR A 282 4.65 -10.93 -19.09
CA THR A 282 3.22 -11.06 -18.82
C THR A 282 2.54 -9.71 -18.98
N ARG A 283 1.28 -9.71 -19.44
CA ARG A 283 0.53 -8.46 -19.65
C ARG A 283 -0.98 -8.62 -19.49
N ILE A 284 -1.57 -7.73 -18.71
CA ILE A 284 -3.01 -7.54 -18.58
C ILE A 284 -3.54 -6.58 -19.65
N SER A 285 -4.74 -6.88 -20.13
CA SER A 285 -5.59 -5.92 -20.83
C SER A 285 -7.03 -6.16 -20.42
N TYR A 286 -7.76 -5.11 -20.05
CA TYR A 286 -9.17 -5.18 -19.69
C TYR A 286 -10.03 -4.33 -20.63
N THR A 287 -11.33 -4.59 -20.64
CA THR A 287 -12.33 -3.80 -21.36
C THR A 287 -13.60 -3.78 -20.54
N TYR A 288 -14.04 -2.59 -20.15
CA TYR A 288 -15.35 -2.37 -19.55
C TYR A 288 -16.37 -2.04 -20.63
N SER A 289 -17.51 -2.74 -20.62
CA SER A 289 -18.62 -2.57 -21.55
C SER A 289 -19.90 -2.31 -20.76
N PRO A 290 -20.23 -1.04 -20.46
CA PRO A 290 -21.49 -0.70 -19.77
C PRO A 290 -22.70 -1.20 -20.57
N ALA A 291 -22.70 -1.04 -21.89
CA ALA A 291 -23.82 -1.36 -22.76
C ALA A 291 -24.30 -2.81 -22.63
N GLY A 292 -25.61 -2.98 -22.40
CA GLY A 292 -26.27 -4.28 -22.34
C GLY A 292 -26.23 -4.95 -20.97
N ASN A 293 -25.04 -5.25 -20.44
CA ASN A 293 -24.91 -6.07 -19.23
C ASN A 293 -23.85 -5.62 -18.20
N ASN A 294 -23.20 -4.46 -18.38
CA ASN A 294 -22.16 -3.95 -17.48
C ASN A 294 -20.93 -4.87 -17.36
N ALA A 295 -20.54 -5.53 -18.45
CA ALA A 295 -19.47 -6.53 -18.43
C ALA A 295 -18.07 -5.92 -18.22
N LEU A 296 -17.25 -6.63 -17.43
CA LEU A 296 -15.80 -6.50 -17.42
C LEU A 296 -15.20 -7.73 -18.12
N SER A 297 -14.27 -7.49 -19.03
CA SER A 297 -13.57 -8.50 -19.81
C SER A 297 -12.07 -8.34 -19.63
N THR A 298 -11.42 -9.23 -18.88
CA THR A 298 -9.99 -9.13 -18.54
C THR A 298 -9.22 -10.28 -19.19
N THR A 299 -8.15 -9.98 -19.91
CA THR A 299 -7.29 -10.96 -20.60
C THR A 299 -5.86 -10.89 -20.07
N TYR A 300 -5.37 -12.06 -19.66
CA TYR A 300 -4.05 -12.30 -19.10
C TYR A 300 -3.18 -12.96 -20.18
N ALA A 301 -2.22 -12.23 -20.76
CA ALA A 301 -1.37 -12.71 -21.85
C ALA A 301 0.06 -13.04 -21.39
N PHE A 302 0.66 -14.07 -22.01
CA PHE A 302 2.00 -14.58 -21.74
C PHE A 302 2.85 -14.50 -23.01
N THR A 303 3.99 -13.81 -22.94
CA THR A 303 5.00 -13.73 -24.01
C THR A 303 6.09 -14.76 -23.76
N THR A 304 6.14 -15.80 -24.59
CA THR A 304 7.11 -16.90 -24.45
C THR A 304 8.20 -16.88 -25.50
N THR A 305 9.45 -17.09 -25.09
CA THR A 305 10.61 -17.25 -25.97
C THR A 305 11.02 -18.73 -26.05
N ALA A 306 10.86 -19.34 -27.22
CA ALA A 306 11.34 -20.70 -27.46
C ALA A 306 12.87 -20.77 -27.39
N ARG A 307 13.40 -21.62 -26.50
CA ARG A 307 14.83 -21.93 -26.38
C ARG A 307 15.25 -23.11 -27.27
N GLU A 308 14.30 -24.00 -27.55
CA GLU A 308 14.33 -24.97 -28.64
C GLU A 308 12.91 -25.35 -29.07
N GLY A 309 12.80 -26.04 -30.22
CA GLY A 309 11.52 -26.35 -30.83
C GLY A 309 10.81 -25.10 -31.37
N SER A 310 9.49 -25.18 -31.48
CA SER A 310 8.62 -24.09 -31.97
C SER A 310 7.34 -23.94 -31.12
N ALA A 311 7.37 -24.39 -29.87
CA ALA A 311 6.25 -24.27 -28.94
C ALA A 311 6.12 -22.85 -28.40
N SER A 312 4.90 -22.46 -28.05
CA SER A 312 4.55 -21.13 -27.53
C SER A 312 3.41 -21.25 -26.52
N GLY A 313 3.35 -20.30 -25.58
CA GLY A 313 2.46 -20.39 -24.43
C GLY A 313 3.02 -21.30 -23.33
N THR A 314 2.37 -21.30 -22.16
CA THR A 314 2.85 -21.97 -20.94
C THR A 314 1.75 -22.81 -20.30
N VAL A 315 2.09 -23.57 -19.26
CA VAL A 315 1.11 -24.08 -18.30
C VAL A 315 0.81 -22.99 -17.26
N VAL A 316 -0.46 -22.81 -16.92
CA VAL A 316 -0.97 -21.77 -16.04
C VAL A 316 -1.90 -22.38 -15.00
N ALA A 317 -1.72 -22.04 -13.73
CA ALA A 317 -2.62 -22.35 -12.63
C ALA A 317 -3.43 -21.11 -12.25
N LEU A 318 -4.75 -21.24 -12.26
CA LEU A 318 -5.71 -20.16 -11.98
C LEU A 318 -6.17 -20.19 -10.53
N TYR A 319 -6.25 -19.05 -9.86
CA TYR A 319 -6.91 -18.92 -8.55
C TYR A 319 -8.45 -19.00 -8.64
N PRO A 320 -9.19 -19.24 -7.53
CA PRO A 320 -10.65 -19.28 -7.54
C PRO A 320 -11.36 -18.07 -8.17
N HIS A 321 -10.97 -16.83 -7.86
CA HIS A 321 -11.57 -15.63 -8.47
C HIS A 321 -11.33 -15.56 -10.00
N GLN A 322 -10.35 -16.31 -10.53
CA GLN A 322 -10.10 -16.40 -11.96
C GLN A 322 -10.90 -17.56 -12.58
N TRP A 323 -10.79 -18.78 -12.03
CA TRP A 323 -11.42 -19.95 -12.65
C TRP A 323 -12.96 -19.97 -12.49
N LYS A 324 -13.51 -19.34 -11.45
CA LYS A 324 -14.98 -19.16 -11.30
C LYS A 324 -15.57 -18.24 -12.38
N TYR A 325 -14.74 -17.44 -13.07
CA TYR A 325 -15.14 -16.50 -14.12
C TYR A 325 -14.42 -16.72 -15.46
N LEU A 326 -13.77 -17.88 -15.64
CA LEU A 326 -12.99 -18.22 -16.84
C LEU A 326 -13.87 -18.27 -18.11
N SER A 327 -13.36 -17.72 -19.20
CA SER A 327 -14.07 -17.60 -20.47
C SER A 327 -13.18 -18.03 -21.64
N GLY A 328 -13.68 -18.94 -22.49
CA GLY A 328 -13.00 -19.39 -23.71
C GLY A 328 -11.96 -20.50 -23.54
N SER A 329 -11.74 -21.00 -22.32
CA SER A 329 -10.84 -22.14 -22.04
C SER A 329 -11.45 -23.10 -21.03
N ALA A 330 -11.04 -24.37 -21.08
CA ALA A 330 -11.41 -25.40 -20.11
C ALA A 330 -10.15 -25.88 -19.37
N PRO A 331 -10.13 -25.90 -18.02
CA PRO A 331 -9.04 -26.48 -17.27
C PRO A 331 -8.99 -28.01 -17.41
N ILE A 332 -7.81 -28.60 -17.12
CA ILE A 332 -7.69 -30.04 -16.87
C ILE A 332 -8.29 -30.41 -15.50
N THR A 333 -8.48 -31.71 -15.26
CA THR A 333 -9.05 -32.25 -14.01
C THR A 333 -8.16 -31.97 -12.78
N ASP A 334 -6.84 -32.03 -12.96
CA ASP A 334 -5.87 -31.93 -11.87
C ASP A 334 -5.73 -30.47 -11.36
N THR A 335 -5.61 -30.33 -10.04
CA THR A 335 -5.60 -29.02 -9.36
C THR A 335 -4.48 -28.95 -8.33
N TYR A 336 -3.88 -27.77 -8.17
CA TYR A 336 -2.96 -27.50 -7.05
C TYR A 336 -3.73 -27.07 -5.79
N VAL A 337 -3.18 -27.38 -4.62
CA VAL A 337 -3.57 -26.78 -3.34
C VAL A 337 -2.84 -25.43 -3.20
N SER A 338 -3.45 -24.43 -2.56
CA SER A 338 -2.80 -23.14 -2.28
C SER A 338 -3.39 -22.46 -1.05
N ALA A 339 -2.74 -21.40 -0.56
CA ALA A 339 -3.27 -20.52 0.48
C ALA A 339 -4.57 -19.79 0.11
N ARG A 340 -4.97 -19.89 -1.17
CA ARG A 340 -6.14 -19.26 -1.80
C ARG A 340 -7.19 -20.31 -2.23
N GLY A 341 -7.14 -21.53 -1.69
CA GLY A 341 -7.97 -22.65 -2.12
C GLY A 341 -7.42 -23.39 -3.35
N ALA A 342 -8.27 -24.16 -4.03
CA ALA A 342 -7.84 -25.02 -5.15
C ALA A 342 -7.58 -24.23 -6.44
N MET A 343 -6.39 -24.37 -7.03
CA MET A 343 -6.03 -23.74 -8.31
C MET A 343 -6.24 -24.70 -9.49
N LYS A 344 -6.90 -24.23 -10.56
CA LYS A 344 -7.23 -25.04 -11.75
C LYS A 344 -6.28 -24.76 -12.91
N VAL A 345 -5.88 -25.81 -13.64
CA VAL A 345 -4.76 -25.72 -14.58
C VAL A 345 -5.19 -25.67 -16.04
N ILE A 346 -4.60 -24.78 -16.84
CA ILE A 346 -4.67 -24.75 -18.31
C ILE A 346 -3.27 -25.04 -18.86
N THR A 347 -3.16 -25.88 -19.88
CA THR A 347 -1.90 -26.14 -20.60
C THR A 347 -1.88 -25.42 -21.96
N GLY A 348 -0.71 -24.94 -22.38
CA GLY A 348 -0.53 -24.25 -23.68
C GLY A 348 -1.18 -22.86 -23.78
N ALA A 349 -1.42 -22.20 -22.67
CA ALA A 349 -1.99 -20.85 -22.67
C ALA A 349 -0.95 -19.82 -23.14
N ALA A 350 -1.18 -19.25 -24.32
CA ALA A 350 -0.61 -17.94 -24.68
C ALA A 350 -1.38 -16.79 -24.00
N SER A 351 -2.64 -17.04 -23.63
CA SER A 351 -3.46 -16.16 -22.78
C SER A 351 -4.64 -16.93 -22.18
N PHE A 352 -5.22 -16.41 -21.09
CA PHE A 352 -6.59 -16.75 -20.66
C PHE A 352 -7.41 -15.48 -20.43
N ARG A 353 -8.73 -15.62 -20.25
CA ARG A 353 -9.67 -14.51 -20.09
C ARG A 353 -10.66 -14.79 -18.95
N THR A 354 -10.91 -13.79 -18.11
CA THR A 354 -12.08 -13.76 -17.22
C THR A 354 -13.19 -12.88 -17.80
N ALA A 355 -14.43 -13.23 -17.52
CA ALA A 355 -15.61 -12.47 -17.91
C ALA A 355 -16.52 -12.29 -16.68
N MET A 356 -16.59 -11.05 -16.19
CA MET A 356 -17.30 -10.68 -14.96
C MET A 356 -18.41 -9.67 -15.28
N THR A 357 -19.38 -9.54 -14.37
CA THR A 357 -20.41 -8.51 -14.42
C THR A 357 -20.14 -7.51 -13.31
N PHE A 358 -19.79 -6.27 -13.67
CA PHE A 358 -19.74 -5.19 -12.69
C PHE A 358 -21.17 -4.91 -12.22
N ARG A 359 -21.42 -4.92 -10.91
CA ARG A 359 -22.78 -4.81 -10.36
C ARG A 359 -23.22 -3.37 -10.09
N GLY A 360 -22.33 -2.41 -10.37
CA GLY A 360 -22.52 -1.00 -10.08
C GLY A 360 -22.08 -0.61 -8.67
N VAL A 361 -21.92 0.70 -8.47
CA VAL A 361 -21.75 1.35 -7.17
C VAL A 361 -22.72 2.51 -7.06
N LEU A 362 -22.91 3.08 -5.88
CA LEU A 362 -23.58 4.37 -5.69
C LEU A 362 -22.64 5.33 -4.95
N PRO A 363 -22.75 6.65 -5.13
CA PRO A 363 -22.09 7.61 -4.23
C PRO A 363 -22.61 7.41 -2.79
N GLU A 364 -23.94 7.37 -2.67
CA GLU A 364 -24.68 7.06 -1.46
C GLU A 364 -25.98 6.32 -1.84
N ILE A 365 -26.44 5.40 -0.98
CA ILE A 365 -27.71 4.68 -1.18
C ILE A 365 -28.91 5.64 -1.08
N PRO A 366 -30.04 5.39 -1.75
CA PRO A 366 -31.13 6.34 -1.79
C PRO A 366 -31.88 6.33 -0.45
N GLY A 367 -32.08 7.52 0.13
CA GLY A 367 -32.72 7.76 1.42
C GLY A 367 -34.23 7.48 1.46
N VAL A 368 -34.67 6.38 0.84
CA VAL A 368 -36.08 5.94 0.83
C VAL A 368 -36.63 5.74 2.24
N ALA A 369 -37.92 5.99 2.41
CA ALA A 369 -38.66 5.86 3.67
C ALA A 369 -38.18 6.72 4.87
N ASN A 370 -37.06 7.46 4.78
CA ASN A 370 -36.68 8.51 5.73
C ASN A 370 -37.71 9.65 5.66
N SER A 371 -38.75 9.54 6.48
CA SER A 371 -39.96 10.37 6.41
C SER A 371 -40.62 10.49 7.79
N GLY A 372 -41.38 11.56 8.02
CA GLY A 372 -42.02 11.80 9.32
C GLY A 372 -41.02 11.79 10.46
N ALA A 373 -41.27 10.97 11.49
CA ALA A 373 -40.39 10.84 12.65
C ALA A 373 -38.96 10.37 12.30
N ASP A 374 -38.80 9.46 11.33
CA ASP A 374 -37.48 9.01 10.91
C ASP A 374 -36.68 10.15 10.25
N LEU A 375 -37.33 11.01 9.46
CA LEU A 375 -36.69 12.20 8.89
C LEU A 375 -36.29 13.22 9.97
N THR A 376 -37.12 13.40 11.01
CA THR A 376 -36.77 14.25 12.16
C THR A 376 -35.52 13.72 12.87
N THR A 377 -35.44 12.41 13.12
CA THR A 377 -34.27 11.75 13.73
C THR A 377 -33.01 11.95 12.88
N LEU A 378 -33.09 11.65 11.58
CA LEU A 378 -31.97 11.84 10.65
C LEU A 378 -31.52 13.32 10.58
N THR A 379 -32.47 14.25 10.53
CA THR A 379 -32.17 15.70 10.55
C THR A 379 -31.50 16.11 11.86
N GLY A 380 -31.88 15.51 12.99
CA GLY A 380 -31.22 15.71 14.28
C GLY A 380 -29.74 15.29 14.26
N TYR A 381 -29.44 14.09 13.76
CA TYR A 381 -28.06 13.61 13.64
C TYR A 381 -27.23 14.43 12.64
N LEU A 382 -27.80 14.81 11.49
CA LEU A 382 -27.14 15.68 10.51
C LEU A 382 -26.83 17.07 11.10
N ASN A 383 -27.76 17.66 11.84
CA ASN A 383 -27.53 18.97 12.47
C ASN A 383 -26.45 18.91 13.56
N ALA A 384 -26.29 17.75 14.24
CA ALA A 384 -25.23 17.55 15.22
C ALA A 384 -23.83 17.53 14.61
N THR A 385 -23.66 17.07 13.36
CA THR A 385 -22.36 17.10 12.65
C THR A 385 -22.06 18.45 11.97
N GLN A 386 -23.03 19.36 11.86
CA GLN A 386 -22.88 20.61 11.08
C GLN A 386 -21.64 21.44 11.45
N ALA A 387 -21.29 21.51 12.74
CA ALA A 387 -20.18 22.30 13.24
C ALA A 387 -18.80 21.60 13.15
N ASN A 388 -18.79 20.27 12.96
CA ASN A 388 -17.58 19.46 12.83
C ASN A 388 -17.88 18.20 11.96
N PRO A 389 -18.03 18.37 10.64
CA PRO A 389 -18.40 17.28 9.75
C PRO A 389 -17.26 16.28 9.55
N GLU A 390 -16.00 16.75 9.56
CA GLU A 390 -14.82 15.89 9.49
C GLU A 390 -14.62 15.09 10.78
N ASP A 391 -14.73 15.73 11.95
CA ASP A 391 -14.40 15.15 13.26
C ASP A 391 -13.02 14.48 13.31
N ASN A 392 -12.09 15.09 12.57
CA ASN A 392 -10.75 14.56 12.30
C ASN A 392 -9.97 14.29 13.60
N ARG A 393 -9.36 13.11 13.67
CA ARG A 393 -8.64 12.58 14.83
C ARG A 393 -7.12 12.68 14.75
N GLY A 394 -6.56 12.98 13.57
CA GLY A 394 -5.11 13.06 13.37
C GLY A 394 -4.70 14.04 12.26
N PRO A 395 -3.50 14.66 12.35
CA PRO A 395 -3.02 15.62 11.35
C PRO A 395 -2.43 14.95 10.10
N ASP A 396 -2.27 13.62 10.14
CA ASP A 396 -1.66 12.77 9.11
C ASP A 396 -2.63 12.41 7.97
N THR A 397 -2.11 11.74 6.95
CA THR A 397 -2.85 11.34 5.75
C THR A 397 -4.04 10.43 6.06
N TYR A 398 -3.87 9.36 6.85
CA TYR A 398 -4.93 8.39 7.15
C TYR A 398 -6.10 9.00 7.92
N TRP A 399 -5.83 9.62 9.07
CA TRP A 399 -6.90 10.15 9.92
C TRP A 399 -7.62 11.36 9.28
N THR A 400 -6.88 12.20 8.55
CA THR A 400 -7.50 13.21 7.68
C THR A 400 -8.37 12.56 6.61
N GLY A 401 -7.94 11.44 6.03
CA GLY A 401 -8.71 10.63 5.08
C GLY A 401 -10.05 10.18 5.67
N LYS A 402 -10.05 9.52 6.84
CA LYS A 402 -11.30 9.10 7.52
C LYS A 402 -12.25 10.29 7.73
N GLY A 403 -11.73 11.44 8.18
CA GLY A 403 -12.53 12.67 8.34
C GLY A 403 -13.08 13.24 7.02
N LEU A 404 -12.31 13.18 5.93
CA LEU A 404 -12.76 13.53 4.58
C LEU A 404 -13.88 12.61 4.09
N GLY A 405 -13.76 11.29 4.32
CA GLY A 405 -14.77 10.29 4.00
C GLY A 405 -16.08 10.51 4.77
N ARG A 406 -15.98 10.75 6.08
CA ARG A 406 -17.09 11.07 6.96
C ARG A 406 -17.86 12.32 6.50
N ALA A 407 -17.14 13.39 6.22
CA ALA A 407 -17.71 14.62 5.70
C ALA A 407 -18.39 14.42 4.34
N ALA A 408 -17.86 13.54 3.47
CA ALA A 408 -18.47 13.21 2.18
C ALA A 408 -19.84 12.54 2.34
N ARG A 409 -19.96 11.49 3.19
CA ARG A 409 -21.25 10.84 3.49
C ARG A 409 -22.26 11.83 4.08
N ILE A 410 -21.83 12.65 5.04
CA ILE A 410 -22.66 13.72 5.64
C ILE A 410 -23.17 14.69 4.56
N ALA A 411 -22.31 15.13 3.64
CA ALA A 411 -22.70 16.02 2.55
C ALA A 411 -23.73 15.37 1.61
N GLU A 412 -23.55 14.11 1.25
CA GLU A 412 -24.42 13.39 0.33
C GLU A 412 -25.81 13.14 0.93
N ILE A 413 -25.88 12.67 2.16
CA ILE A 413 -27.16 12.43 2.86
C ILE A 413 -27.90 13.75 3.09
N ALA A 414 -27.18 14.80 3.52
CA ALA A 414 -27.76 16.13 3.67
C ALA A 414 -28.31 16.69 2.34
N ASP A 415 -27.64 16.42 1.21
CA ASP A 415 -28.15 16.74 -0.13
C ASP A 415 -29.37 15.91 -0.53
N GLN A 416 -29.43 14.63 -0.14
CA GLN A 416 -30.58 13.77 -0.40
C GLN A 416 -31.85 14.26 0.30
N VAL A 417 -31.75 14.71 1.56
CA VAL A 417 -32.89 15.19 2.36
C VAL A 417 -33.14 16.70 2.25
N GLY A 418 -32.33 17.43 1.48
CA GLY A 418 -32.48 18.88 1.30
C GLY A 418 -31.96 19.75 2.46
N ASN A 419 -31.19 19.19 3.39
CA ASN A 419 -30.52 19.93 4.46
C ASN A 419 -29.29 20.68 3.92
N THR A 420 -29.55 21.76 3.19
CA THR A 420 -28.50 22.56 2.52
C THR A 420 -27.50 23.20 3.50
N ALA A 421 -27.87 23.42 4.77
CA ALA A 421 -26.97 23.98 5.77
C ALA A 421 -25.86 22.99 6.16
N VAL A 422 -26.23 21.76 6.53
CA VAL A 422 -25.28 20.68 6.84
C VAL A 422 -24.42 20.34 5.64
N ARG A 423 -25.05 20.16 4.47
CA ARG A 423 -24.35 19.86 3.21
C ARG A 423 -23.29 20.92 2.88
N ASN A 424 -23.67 22.20 2.89
CA ASN A 424 -22.74 23.27 2.53
C ASN A 424 -21.59 23.39 3.55
N SER A 425 -21.83 23.10 4.84
CA SER A 425 -20.77 23.04 5.86
C SER A 425 -19.77 21.92 5.57
N ALA A 426 -20.26 20.71 5.29
CA ALA A 426 -19.43 19.55 4.96
C ALA A 426 -18.62 19.75 3.67
N LEU A 427 -19.24 20.27 2.60
CA LEU A 427 -18.54 20.60 1.35
C LEU A 427 -17.47 21.69 1.55
N ALA A 428 -17.72 22.69 2.39
CA ALA A 428 -16.74 23.73 2.70
C ALA A 428 -15.54 23.18 3.49
N ALA A 429 -15.76 22.25 4.43
CA ALA A 429 -14.70 21.56 5.15
C ALA A 429 -13.83 20.73 4.19
N ILE A 430 -14.45 19.82 3.42
CA ILE A 430 -13.78 18.99 2.39
C ILE A 430 -12.94 19.87 1.45
N LYS A 431 -13.54 20.95 0.92
CA LYS A 431 -12.85 21.87 0.02
C LYS A 431 -11.65 22.53 0.70
N SER A 432 -11.80 23.03 1.94
CA SER A 432 -10.70 23.64 2.68
C SER A 432 -9.56 22.65 2.92
N ARG A 433 -9.89 21.42 3.33
CA ARG A 433 -8.93 20.36 3.64
C ARG A 433 -8.16 19.89 2.41
N LEU A 434 -8.87 19.58 1.32
CA LEU A 434 -8.26 19.16 0.05
C LEU A 434 -7.45 20.30 -0.58
N THR A 435 -7.96 21.54 -0.58
CA THR A 435 -7.22 22.70 -1.11
C THR A 435 -5.90 22.92 -0.38
N ASN A 436 -5.85 22.67 0.94
CA ASN A 436 -4.60 22.70 1.71
C ASN A 436 -3.66 21.56 1.29
N TRP A 437 -4.10 20.30 1.46
CA TRP A 437 -3.27 19.11 1.19
C TRP A 437 -2.71 19.02 -0.23
N LEU A 438 -3.43 19.56 -1.22
CA LEU A 438 -3.04 19.54 -2.62
C LEU A 438 -2.27 20.81 -3.05
N THR A 439 -1.79 21.64 -2.12
CA THR A 439 -1.00 22.85 -2.39
C THR A 439 0.27 22.89 -1.54
N ALA A 440 1.34 22.23 -1.98
CA ALA A 440 2.65 22.35 -1.33
C ALA A 440 3.29 23.75 -1.52
N SER A 441 3.62 24.42 -0.42
CA SER A 441 4.29 25.72 -0.37
C SER A 441 5.78 25.60 0.03
N SER A 442 6.62 26.54 -0.41
CA SER A 442 8.04 26.60 0.03
C SER A 442 8.13 26.81 1.55
N GLY A 443 8.89 25.94 2.22
CA GLY A 443 9.05 25.94 3.68
C GLY A 443 7.92 25.27 4.47
N GLU A 444 6.91 24.71 3.81
CA GLU A 444 5.82 23.97 4.45
C GLU A 444 6.28 22.56 4.87
N SER A 445 5.74 22.05 5.98
CA SER A 445 6.18 20.78 6.60
C SER A 445 5.06 19.79 6.94
N GLN A 446 3.79 20.18 6.76
CA GLN A 446 2.61 19.39 7.11
C GLN A 446 1.45 19.74 6.17
N SER A 447 0.54 18.79 5.97
CA SER A 447 -0.59 18.89 5.03
C SER A 447 -0.14 19.21 3.59
N LEU A 448 0.82 18.43 3.07
CA LEU A 448 1.29 18.49 1.68
C LEU A 448 1.69 17.11 1.14
N PHE A 449 1.78 16.98 -0.18
CA PHE A 449 2.39 15.83 -0.86
C PHE A 449 3.77 16.16 -1.44
N TYR A 450 4.74 15.26 -1.26
CA TYR A 450 6.10 15.32 -1.81
C TYR A 450 6.31 14.19 -2.83
N TYR A 451 6.93 14.49 -3.97
CA TYR A 451 7.27 13.49 -4.98
C TYR A 451 8.69 12.97 -4.80
N ASN A 452 8.83 11.74 -4.30
CA ASN A 452 10.09 11.03 -4.22
C ASN A 452 10.48 10.50 -5.62
N ALA A 453 11.20 11.33 -6.38
CA ALA A 453 11.63 11.01 -7.74
C ALA A 453 12.61 9.82 -7.86
N ASN A 454 13.26 9.39 -6.76
CA ASN A 454 14.15 8.22 -6.79
C ASN A 454 13.35 6.91 -6.90
N TRP A 455 12.25 6.81 -6.15
CA TRP A 455 11.34 5.66 -6.13
C TRP A 455 10.26 5.76 -7.21
N GLY A 456 9.83 6.99 -7.51
CA GLY A 456 8.65 7.26 -8.31
C GLY A 456 7.38 7.12 -7.49
N THR A 457 7.22 7.96 -6.46
CA THR A 457 6.04 7.95 -5.58
C THR A 457 5.71 9.30 -4.94
N LEU A 458 4.44 9.53 -4.63
CA LEU A 458 3.93 10.66 -3.84
C LEU A 458 3.71 10.23 -2.39
N ILE A 459 4.35 10.93 -1.46
CA ILE A 459 4.23 10.70 -0.01
C ILE A 459 3.58 11.94 0.61
N GLY A 460 2.46 11.76 1.32
CA GLY A 460 1.81 12.83 2.06
C GLY A 460 2.33 12.96 3.49
N TYR A 461 2.68 14.19 3.90
CA TYR A 461 3.19 14.48 5.25
C TYR A 461 2.21 15.37 6.05
N PRO A 462 1.93 15.07 7.34
CA PRO A 462 2.45 13.96 8.12
C PRO A 462 2.00 12.59 7.60
N ALA A 463 2.91 11.63 7.66
CA ALA A 463 2.66 10.25 7.31
C ALA A 463 2.30 9.44 8.56
N SER A 464 1.70 8.26 8.34
CA SER A 464 1.31 7.30 9.36
C SER A 464 1.38 5.88 8.80
N TYR A 465 1.40 4.85 9.67
CA TYR A 465 1.35 3.42 9.30
C TYR A 465 2.45 2.90 8.34
N GLY A 466 3.53 3.68 8.13
CA GLY A 466 4.64 3.33 7.23
C GLY A 466 4.50 3.88 5.80
N SER A 467 3.48 4.68 5.52
CA SER A 467 3.29 5.35 4.21
C SER A 467 4.47 6.25 3.76
N ASP A 468 5.42 6.59 4.63
CA ASP A 468 6.66 7.27 4.23
C ASP A 468 7.90 6.35 4.17
N GLN A 469 8.17 5.57 5.21
CA GLN A 469 9.39 4.76 5.33
C GLN A 469 9.32 3.39 4.65
N GLU A 470 8.11 2.90 4.40
CA GLU A 470 7.83 1.54 3.93
C GLU A 470 6.93 1.53 2.68
N LEU A 471 6.34 2.68 2.32
CA LEU A 471 5.38 2.88 1.23
C LEU A 471 4.13 1.99 1.39
N ASN A 472 3.67 1.85 2.63
CA ASN A 472 2.46 1.12 2.96
C ASN A 472 1.20 1.96 2.65
N ASP A 473 0.09 1.30 2.35
CA ASP A 473 -1.28 1.82 2.54
C ASP A 473 -1.67 3.06 1.70
N HIS A 474 -0.97 3.35 0.60
CA HIS A 474 -1.25 4.53 -0.24
C HIS A 474 -2.68 4.50 -0.82
N HIS A 475 -3.16 3.35 -1.30
CA HIS A 475 -4.55 3.17 -1.72
C HIS A 475 -5.56 3.43 -0.59
N PHE A 476 -5.31 2.93 0.63
CA PHE A 476 -6.21 3.18 1.78
C PHE A 476 -6.25 4.68 2.10
N HIS A 477 -5.09 5.29 2.34
CA HIS A 477 -4.96 6.69 2.72
C HIS A 477 -5.56 7.62 1.65
N TYR A 478 -5.19 7.43 0.38
CA TYR A 478 -5.54 8.36 -0.69
C TYR A 478 -6.95 8.09 -1.27
N GLY A 479 -7.51 6.88 -1.10
CA GLY A 479 -8.87 6.54 -1.51
C GLY A 479 -9.91 7.48 -0.91
N TYR A 480 -9.73 7.87 0.36
CA TYR A 480 -10.53 8.89 1.02
C TYR A 480 -10.45 10.28 0.37
N TYR A 481 -9.26 10.71 -0.08
CA TYR A 481 -9.06 12.01 -0.73
C TYR A 481 -9.77 12.03 -2.10
N VAL A 482 -9.63 10.95 -2.87
CA VAL A 482 -10.31 10.80 -4.16
C VAL A 482 -11.84 10.73 -3.97
N ALA A 483 -12.33 10.05 -2.94
CA ALA A 483 -13.76 9.95 -2.64
C ALA A 483 -14.37 11.31 -2.28
N ALA A 484 -13.73 12.06 -1.37
CA ALA A 484 -14.17 13.38 -0.97
C ALA A 484 -14.04 14.40 -2.12
N ALA A 485 -13.01 14.29 -2.96
CA ALA A 485 -12.86 15.09 -4.17
C ALA A 485 -13.97 14.82 -5.21
N ALA A 486 -14.34 13.55 -5.44
CA ALA A 486 -15.45 13.20 -6.31
C ALA A 486 -16.79 13.72 -5.78
N THR A 487 -17.00 13.65 -4.46
CA THR A 487 -18.17 14.22 -3.79
C THR A 487 -18.22 15.74 -3.95
N LEU A 488 -17.11 16.45 -3.75
CA LEU A 488 -17.00 17.90 -3.94
C LEU A 488 -17.23 18.31 -5.40
N ALA A 489 -16.64 17.60 -6.36
CA ALA A 489 -16.73 17.88 -7.80
C ALA A 489 -18.19 17.86 -8.33
N ARG A 490 -19.08 17.09 -7.69
CA ARG A 490 -20.53 17.04 -8.01
C ARG A 490 -21.26 18.37 -7.71
N PHE A 491 -20.69 19.21 -6.84
CA PHE A 491 -21.23 20.53 -6.48
C PHE A 491 -20.35 21.69 -7.00
N GLU A 492 -19.04 21.50 -7.04
CA GLU A 492 -18.06 22.48 -7.53
C GLU A 492 -17.18 21.91 -8.67
N PRO A 493 -17.76 21.64 -9.87
CA PRO A 493 -17.02 21.02 -10.98
C PRO A 493 -15.84 21.87 -11.48
N ALA A 494 -15.87 23.19 -11.27
CA ALA A 494 -14.75 24.07 -11.59
C ALA A 494 -13.48 23.75 -10.76
N TRP A 495 -13.63 23.46 -9.47
CA TRP A 495 -12.52 23.08 -8.58
C TRP A 495 -11.84 21.78 -9.03
N ALA A 496 -12.62 20.85 -9.58
CA ALA A 496 -12.15 19.57 -10.11
C ALA A 496 -11.56 19.64 -11.54
N SER A 497 -11.53 20.82 -12.16
CA SER A 497 -10.91 20.97 -13.50
C SER A 497 -9.39 20.80 -13.46
N THR A 498 -8.79 20.44 -14.59
CA THR A 498 -7.32 20.27 -14.72
C THR A 498 -6.54 21.58 -14.55
N GLY A 499 -7.18 22.74 -14.75
CA GLY A 499 -6.63 24.05 -14.43
C GLY A 499 -6.81 24.47 -12.97
N GLN A 500 -7.41 23.62 -12.13
CA GLN A 500 -7.57 23.81 -10.69
C GLN A 500 -6.96 22.59 -9.96
N TYR A 501 -7.70 21.87 -9.12
CA TYR A 501 -7.14 20.79 -8.29
C TYR A 501 -7.28 19.38 -8.88
N GLY A 502 -7.98 19.22 -10.01
CA GLY A 502 -8.22 17.90 -10.60
C GLY A 502 -6.93 17.14 -10.97
N GLY A 503 -5.89 17.86 -11.42
CA GLY A 503 -4.60 17.25 -11.75
C GLY A 503 -3.85 16.67 -10.54
N MET A 504 -4.07 17.22 -9.34
CA MET A 504 -3.49 16.68 -8.10
C MET A 504 -4.24 15.43 -7.62
N ILE A 505 -5.56 15.35 -7.82
CA ILE A 505 -6.34 14.14 -7.56
C ILE A 505 -5.94 13.02 -8.54
N ASP A 506 -5.82 13.34 -9.84
CA ASP A 506 -5.30 12.39 -10.84
C ASP A 506 -3.88 11.89 -10.47
N LEU A 507 -3.05 12.71 -9.82
CA LEU A 507 -1.73 12.31 -9.32
C LEU A 507 -1.78 11.34 -8.13
N LEU A 508 -2.70 11.51 -7.17
CA LEU A 508 -2.88 10.53 -6.08
C LEU A 508 -3.38 9.18 -6.61
N ILE A 509 -4.28 9.21 -7.60
CA ILE A 509 -4.74 8.01 -8.32
C ILE A 509 -3.57 7.32 -9.05
N ARG A 510 -2.70 8.12 -9.70
CA ARG A 510 -1.50 7.62 -10.39
C ARG A 510 -0.53 6.97 -9.43
N ASP A 511 -0.34 7.51 -8.23
CA ASP A 511 0.64 6.97 -7.31
C ASP A 511 0.26 5.60 -6.74
N ALA A 512 -0.96 5.47 -6.21
CA ALA A 512 -1.46 4.22 -5.64
C ALA A 512 -1.75 3.15 -6.72
N ASN A 513 -2.31 3.55 -7.87
CA ASN A 513 -2.71 2.58 -8.90
C ASN A 513 -2.63 3.16 -10.32
N ASN A 514 -1.40 3.35 -10.81
CA ASN A 514 -1.15 3.87 -12.16
C ASN A 514 -1.70 2.96 -13.26
N TYR A 515 -2.84 3.31 -13.82
CA TYR A 515 -3.47 2.60 -14.94
C TYR A 515 -2.89 2.95 -16.33
N ASP A 516 -1.88 3.83 -16.45
CA ASP A 516 -1.29 4.25 -17.73
C ASP A 516 0.23 4.00 -17.78
N ARG A 517 0.61 3.06 -18.64
CA ARG A 517 2.01 2.63 -18.83
C ARG A 517 2.89 3.67 -19.53
N ASN A 518 2.31 4.75 -20.06
CA ASN A 518 3.06 5.87 -20.61
C ASN A 518 3.49 6.86 -19.52
N ASP A 519 2.88 6.83 -18.34
CA ASP A 519 3.27 7.63 -17.19
C ASP A 519 4.36 6.90 -16.39
N THR A 520 5.64 7.20 -16.68
CA THR A 520 6.79 6.53 -16.05
C THR A 520 7.16 7.10 -14.68
N ARG A 521 6.35 8.01 -14.11
CA ARG A 521 6.58 8.62 -12.79
C ARG A 521 6.22 7.70 -11.63
N PHE A 522 5.38 6.70 -11.88
CA PHE A 522 4.84 5.75 -10.90
C PHE A 522 4.83 4.35 -11.51
N PRO A 523 5.07 3.27 -10.75
CA PRO A 523 4.97 1.91 -11.28
C PRO A 523 3.52 1.61 -11.70
N TYR A 524 3.34 0.81 -12.76
CA TYR A 524 2.01 0.46 -13.26
C TYR A 524 1.26 -0.39 -12.23
N LEU A 525 0.11 0.10 -11.77
CA LEU A 525 -0.71 -0.49 -10.71
C LEU A 525 0.13 -0.88 -9.47
N ARG A 526 0.60 0.11 -8.69
CA ARG A 526 1.45 -0.11 -7.51
C ARG A 526 0.82 -1.10 -6.54
N ASP A 527 -0.32 -0.72 -5.97
CA ASP A 527 -0.93 -1.48 -4.88
C ASP A 527 -1.63 -2.76 -5.39
N PHE A 528 -2.12 -2.79 -6.63
CA PHE A 528 -2.97 -3.87 -7.14
C PHE A 528 -2.19 -5.04 -7.75
N ASP A 529 -2.20 -6.19 -7.07
CA ASP A 529 -1.71 -7.45 -7.64
C ASP A 529 -2.65 -7.95 -8.74
N ILE A 530 -2.17 -7.80 -9.97
CA ILE A 530 -2.90 -8.11 -11.19
C ILE A 530 -3.38 -9.57 -11.23
N TYR A 531 -2.66 -10.51 -10.58
CA TYR A 531 -2.96 -11.94 -10.64
C TYR A 531 -3.55 -12.50 -9.36
N ALA A 532 -3.13 -12.06 -8.17
CA ALA A 532 -3.82 -12.38 -6.92
C ALA A 532 -5.22 -11.72 -6.85
N GLY A 533 -5.41 -10.62 -7.58
CA GLY A 533 -6.70 -9.98 -7.86
C GLY A 533 -7.18 -9.01 -6.78
N HIS A 534 -6.30 -8.62 -5.86
CA HIS A 534 -6.54 -7.71 -4.75
C HIS A 534 -5.32 -6.80 -4.55
N ASP A 535 -5.48 -5.70 -3.82
CA ASP A 535 -4.33 -4.85 -3.47
C ASP A 535 -3.44 -5.51 -2.38
N TRP A 536 -2.21 -5.03 -2.19
CA TRP A 536 -1.31 -5.37 -1.08
C TRP A 536 -0.96 -4.12 -0.26
N ALA A 537 -1.01 -4.23 1.07
CA ALA A 537 -0.77 -3.14 2.01
C ALA A 537 0.71 -2.72 2.06
N SER A 538 1.64 -3.67 2.25
CA SER A 538 3.04 -3.35 2.54
C SER A 538 3.87 -3.07 1.28
N GLY A 539 4.50 -1.90 1.22
CA GLY A 539 5.33 -1.51 0.08
C GLY A 539 6.60 -2.35 -0.08
N HIS A 540 7.10 -2.92 1.03
CA HIS A 540 8.31 -3.74 1.05
C HIS A 540 8.05 -5.26 1.01
N GLY A 541 6.85 -5.73 1.38
CA GLY A 541 6.45 -7.14 1.34
C GLY A 541 7.41 -8.11 2.04
N SER A 542 8.21 -7.64 3.00
CA SER A 542 9.34 -8.39 3.57
C SER A 542 8.93 -9.06 4.89
N PHE A 543 8.26 -10.21 4.79
CA PHE A 543 7.89 -11.06 5.92
C PHE A 543 7.98 -12.55 5.55
N GLY A 544 8.15 -13.44 6.52
CA GLY A 544 8.14 -14.91 6.34
C GLY A 544 6.84 -15.52 5.79
N SER A 545 5.79 -14.71 5.64
CA SER A 545 4.51 -15.05 5.03
C SER A 545 4.23 -14.29 3.71
N GLY A 546 5.24 -13.61 3.15
CA GLY A 546 5.11 -12.72 1.99
C GLY A 546 4.42 -11.40 2.33
N ASN A 547 3.87 -10.74 1.32
CA ASN A 547 3.10 -9.50 1.50
C ASN A 547 1.75 -9.76 2.21
N ASN A 548 1.07 -8.71 2.69
CA ASN A 548 -0.19 -8.79 3.42
C ASN A 548 -1.19 -7.70 2.99
N GLN A 549 -2.47 -7.91 3.27
CA GLN A 549 -3.48 -6.85 3.30
C GLN A 549 -4.48 -7.12 4.43
N GLU A 550 -4.78 -6.09 5.22
CA GLU A 550 -5.81 -6.10 6.26
C GLU A 550 -7.16 -5.63 5.71
N SER A 551 -7.38 -4.31 5.61
CA SER A 551 -8.65 -3.74 5.16
C SER A 551 -8.84 -3.83 3.63
N SER A 552 -9.43 -4.94 3.18
CA SER A 552 -9.83 -5.07 1.78
C SER A 552 -10.97 -4.11 1.40
N SER A 553 -11.72 -3.60 2.38
CA SER A 553 -12.74 -2.58 2.18
C SER A 553 -12.14 -1.19 1.91
N GLU A 554 -11.01 -0.80 2.49
CA GLU A 554 -10.36 0.48 2.14
C GLU A 554 -9.76 0.46 0.71
N GLY A 555 -9.25 -0.68 0.22
CA GLY A 555 -8.94 -0.86 -1.20
C GLY A 555 -10.18 -0.76 -2.11
N MET A 556 -11.32 -1.30 -1.68
CA MET A 556 -12.60 -1.16 -2.39
C MET A 556 -13.17 0.26 -2.35
N ASN A 557 -12.91 1.02 -1.29
CA ASN A 557 -13.20 2.45 -1.17
C ASN A 557 -12.40 3.24 -2.21
N PHE A 558 -11.09 2.99 -2.34
CA PHE A 558 -10.25 3.57 -3.40
C PHE A 558 -10.80 3.24 -4.80
N ALA A 559 -11.06 1.96 -5.08
CA ALA A 559 -11.57 1.55 -6.39
C ALA A 559 -12.94 2.18 -6.73
N SER A 560 -13.84 2.29 -5.75
CA SER A 560 -15.12 3.02 -5.87
C SER A 560 -14.90 4.52 -6.12
N ALA A 561 -13.95 5.14 -5.42
CA ALA A 561 -13.61 6.55 -5.58
C ALA A 561 -13.12 6.87 -7.01
N LEU A 562 -12.32 5.99 -7.63
CA LEU A 562 -11.92 6.10 -9.04
C LEU A 562 -13.13 6.08 -9.99
N ILE A 563 -14.11 5.19 -9.75
CA ILE A 563 -15.34 5.11 -10.56
C ILE A 563 -16.11 6.45 -10.47
N GLN A 564 -16.23 7.01 -9.26
CA GLN A 564 -16.95 8.27 -9.04
C GLN A 564 -16.19 9.48 -9.60
N TRP A 565 -14.87 9.57 -9.40
CA TRP A 565 -14.01 10.62 -9.96
C TRP A 565 -14.03 10.60 -11.49
N GLY A 566 -13.84 9.43 -12.10
CA GLY A 566 -13.92 9.25 -13.56
C GLY A 566 -15.31 9.47 -14.14
N GLN A 567 -16.37 9.35 -13.32
CA GLN A 567 -17.73 9.76 -13.72
C GLN A 567 -17.93 11.26 -13.68
N VAL A 568 -17.61 11.94 -12.58
CA VAL A 568 -17.89 13.39 -12.40
C VAL A 568 -16.96 14.29 -13.23
N THR A 569 -15.73 13.85 -13.52
CA THR A 569 -14.82 14.55 -14.45
C THR A 569 -15.09 14.23 -15.93
N GLY A 570 -15.75 13.10 -16.20
CA GLY A 570 -15.84 12.50 -17.53
C GLY A 570 -14.61 11.68 -17.95
N ASN A 571 -13.60 11.51 -17.08
CA ASN A 571 -12.41 10.72 -17.38
C ASN A 571 -12.71 9.20 -17.38
N THR A 572 -13.04 8.67 -18.56
CA THR A 572 -13.37 7.25 -18.74
C THR A 572 -12.19 6.32 -18.45
N ALA A 573 -10.94 6.77 -18.56
CA ALA A 573 -9.79 5.92 -18.27
C ALA A 573 -9.66 5.63 -16.77
N VAL A 574 -9.84 6.65 -15.91
CA VAL A 574 -9.94 6.44 -14.45
C VAL A 574 -11.13 5.56 -14.11
N ARG A 575 -12.30 5.83 -14.70
CA ARG A 575 -13.53 5.06 -14.46
C ARG A 575 -13.31 3.57 -14.76
N ASP A 576 -12.71 3.26 -15.91
CA ASP A 576 -12.55 1.89 -16.39
C ASP A 576 -11.50 1.13 -15.59
N ALA A 577 -10.44 1.83 -15.14
CA ALA A 577 -9.51 1.31 -14.14
C ALA A 577 -10.20 1.01 -12.81
N GLY A 578 -11.00 1.95 -12.28
CA GLY A 578 -11.78 1.75 -11.05
C GLY A 578 -12.74 0.56 -11.15
N VAL A 579 -13.44 0.39 -12.29
CA VAL A 579 -14.30 -0.79 -12.53
C VAL A 579 -13.49 -2.09 -12.61
N PHE A 580 -12.31 -2.07 -13.23
CA PHE A 580 -11.40 -3.23 -13.29
C PHE A 580 -10.96 -3.65 -11.88
N LEU A 581 -10.41 -2.72 -11.10
CA LEU A 581 -9.97 -2.94 -9.72
C LEU A 581 -11.12 -3.45 -8.86
N TYR A 582 -12.23 -2.69 -8.80
CA TYR A 582 -13.40 -3.00 -7.95
C TYR A 582 -14.00 -4.38 -8.28
N THR A 583 -14.18 -4.71 -9.55
CA THR A 583 -14.86 -5.97 -9.92
C THR A 583 -13.96 -7.18 -9.68
N THR A 584 -12.65 -7.04 -9.88
CA THR A 584 -11.68 -8.11 -9.64
C THR A 584 -11.45 -8.31 -8.14
N GLN A 585 -11.27 -7.23 -7.37
CA GLN A 585 -11.11 -7.28 -5.92
C GLN A 585 -12.38 -7.73 -5.20
N ALA A 586 -13.57 -7.32 -5.63
CA ALA A 586 -14.83 -7.91 -5.13
C ALA A 586 -14.88 -9.43 -5.33
N ALA A 587 -14.34 -9.95 -6.44
CA ALA A 587 -14.26 -11.39 -6.67
C ALA A 587 -13.17 -12.07 -5.83
N ALA A 588 -12.04 -11.41 -5.54
CA ALA A 588 -11.01 -11.92 -4.65
C ALA A 588 -11.44 -11.94 -3.17
N ILE A 589 -12.06 -10.87 -2.68
CA ILE A 589 -12.52 -10.75 -1.28
C ILE A 589 -13.50 -11.85 -0.89
N GLN A 590 -14.49 -12.13 -1.76
CA GLN A 590 -15.48 -13.18 -1.57
C GLN A 590 -14.86 -14.59 -1.48
N GLU A 591 -13.62 -14.77 -1.94
CA GLU A 591 -12.89 -16.04 -1.94
C GLU A 591 -11.86 -16.14 -0.81
N TYR A 592 -11.18 -15.03 -0.46
CA TYR A 592 -9.96 -15.05 0.38
C TYR A 592 -10.09 -14.36 1.73
N TRP A 593 -10.96 -13.36 1.86
CA TRP A 593 -11.32 -12.79 3.17
C TRP A 593 -12.53 -13.48 3.77
N PHE A 594 -13.51 -13.82 2.92
CA PHE A 594 -14.81 -14.32 3.36
C PHE A 594 -15.03 -15.82 3.13
N ASP A 595 -14.24 -16.49 2.28
CA ASP A 595 -14.50 -17.84 1.73
C ASP A 595 -15.99 -18.17 1.63
N SER A 596 -16.72 -17.28 0.95
CA SER A 596 -18.18 -17.18 1.02
C SER A 596 -18.94 -18.40 0.48
N SER A 597 -18.23 -19.34 -0.17
CA SER A 597 -18.74 -20.62 -0.63
C SER A 597 -18.27 -21.84 0.18
N ASP A 598 -17.49 -21.66 1.26
CA ASP A 598 -16.96 -22.72 2.14
C ASP A 598 -16.11 -23.75 1.35
N THR A 599 -15.01 -23.26 0.75
CA THR A 599 -14.27 -23.97 -0.32
C THR A 599 -12.75 -23.77 -0.35
N ASN A 600 -12.23 -22.74 0.32
CA ASN A 600 -10.85 -22.27 0.20
C ASN A 600 -10.08 -22.33 1.53
N PHE A 601 -10.74 -22.10 2.67
CA PHE A 601 -10.10 -22.18 3.98
C PHE A 601 -9.91 -23.63 4.45
N PRO A 602 -8.88 -23.92 5.26
CA PRO A 602 -8.72 -25.25 5.85
C PRO A 602 -9.87 -25.54 6.82
N ALA A 603 -10.56 -26.67 6.67
CA ALA A 603 -11.72 -27.03 7.51
C ALA A 603 -11.42 -27.15 9.03
N ALA A 604 -10.14 -27.18 9.43
CA ALA A 604 -9.70 -27.16 10.83
C ALA A 604 -9.40 -25.76 11.38
N PHE A 605 -9.50 -24.70 10.55
CA PHE A 605 -9.25 -23.30 10.94
C PHE A 605 -10.35 -22.76 11.87
N GLY A 606 -11.61 -23.16 11.65
CA GLY A 606 -12.73 -22.87 12.56
C GLY A 606 -13.34 -21.46 12.46
N HIS A 607 -12.87 -20.65 11.51
CA HIS A 607 -13.42 -19.34 11.17
C HIS A 607 -13.97 -19.31 9.74
N SER A 608 -15.06 -18.57 9.54
CA SER A 608 -15.69 -18.30 8.23
C SER A 608 -15.25 -16.96 7.62
N THR A 609 -14.19 -16.36 8.15
CA THR A 609 -13.64 -15.07 7.70
C THR A 609 -12.19 -14.92 8.19
N VAL A 610 -11.43 -14.02 7.58
CA VAL A 610 -10.16 -13.51 8.11
C VAL A 610 -10.18 -11.97 8.17
N GLY A 611 -9.40 -11.40 9.10
CA GLY A 611 -9.14 -9.96 9.15
C GLY A 611 -7.98 -9.55 8.24
N MET A 612 -7.02 -10.46 8.02
CA MET A 612 -5.87 -10.25 7.13
C MET A 612 -5.67 -11.42 6.18
N VAL A 613 -5.25 -11.11 4.95
CA VAL A 613 -4.76 -12.10 3.98
C VAL A 613 -3.26 -11.89 3.76
N TRP A 614 -2.51 -12.98 3.79
CA TRP A 614 -1.05 -13.02 3.62
C TRP A 614 -0.68 -13.77 2.33
N GLY A 615 0.53 -13.56 1.82
CA GLY A 615 1.10 -14.37 0.74
C GLY A 615 0.95 -15.88 1.01
N SER A 616 1.33 -16.34 2.20
CA SER A 616 1.27 -17.76 2.58
C SER A 616 -0.07 -18.24 3.15
N GLY A 617 -1.05 -17.36 3.41
CA GLY A 617 -2.18 -17.73 4.29
C GLY A 617 -3.22 -16.66 4.56
N GLY A 618 -3.87 -16.75 5.73
CA GLY A 618 -4.85 -15.80 6.22
C GLY A 618 -5.01 -15.88 7.75
N ALA A 619 -5.36 -14.76 8.38
CA ALA A 619 -5.40 -14.59 9.83
C ALA A 619 -6.70 -13.92 10.31
N TYR A 620 -7.38 -14.54 11.26
CA TYR A 620 -8.42 -13.90 12.08
C TYR A 620 -7.73 -13.05 13.15
N ALA A 621 -7.18 -11.90 12.72
CA ALA A 621 -6.38 -10.98 13.51
C ALA A 621 -6.48 -9.56 12.92
N THR A 622 -5.93 -8.56 13.63
CA THR A 622 -5.59 -7.24 13.07
C THR A 622 -4.23 -6.78 13.62
N TRP A 623 -3.66 -5.73 13.02
CA TRP A 623 -2.44 -5.07 13.49
C TRP A 623 -2.58 -4.37 14.86
N PHE A 624 -3.81 -4.14 15.35
CA PHE A 624 -4.06 -3.25 16.51
C PHE A 624 -4.98 -3.84 17.59
N SER A 625 -5.79 -4.87 17.29
CA SER A 625 -6.78 -5.43 18.21
C SER A 625 -7.03 -6.94 18.01
N ALA A 626 -7.32 -7.61 19.12
CA ALA A 626 -7.77 -9.00 19.18
C ALA A 626 -9.29 -9.14 19.33
N GLU A 627 -10.05 -8.03 19.31
CA GLU A 627 -11.49 -8.03 19.50
C GLU A 627 -12.22 -8.53 18.23
N PRO A 628 -13.10 -9.55 18.33
CA PRO A 628 -13.88 -10.08 17.19
C PRO A 628 -14.64 -9.03 16.38
N GLU A 629 -15.02 -7.94 17.07
CA GLU A 629 -15.70 -6.76 16.54
C GLU A 629 -14.81 -6.00 15.55
N MET A 630 -13.54 -5.78 15.90
CA MET A 630 -12.57 -5.08 15.06
C MET A 630 -12.00 -5.99 13.95
N ILE A 631 -11.72 -7.26 14.25
CA ILE A 631 -11.19 -8.25 13.28
C ILE A 631 -12.13 -8.43 12.07
N GLN A 632 -13.45 -8.29 12.27
CA GLN A 632 -14.43 -8.37 11.19
C GLN A 632 -14.79 -6.98 10.65
N GLY A 633 -14.97 -5.97 11.52
CA GLY A 633 -15.32 -4.60 11.12
C GLY A 633 -14.29 -3.95 10.19
N ILE A 634 -12.99 -4.28 10.32
CA ILE A 634 -11.92 -3.73 9.49
C ILE A 634 -12.04 -4.11 7.99
N ASN A 635 -12.78 -5.17 7.67
CA ASN A 635 -13.11 -5.58 6.29
C ASN A 635 -14.52 -5.19 5.85
N MET A 636 -15.15 -4.28 6.60
CA MET A 636 -16.46 -3.69 6.31
C MET A 636 -16.35 -2.18 6.13
N LEU A 637 -15.57 -1.52 7.01
CA LEU A 637 -15.38 -0.06 7.01
C LEU A 637 -14.40 0.42 5.91
N PRO A 638 -14.55 1.66 5.40
CA PRO A 638 -15.68 2.57 5.61
C PRO A 638 -16.89 2.12 4.80
N ILE A 639 -18.07 2.00 5.42
CA ILE A 639 -19.28 1.63 4.68
C ILE A 639 -19.77 2.84 3.87
N THR A 640 -20.13 2.60 2.61
CA THR A 640 -20.60 3.63 1.68
C THR A 640 -21.50 3.01 0.61
N GLY A 641 -22.13 3.81 -0.25
CA GLY A 641 -22.81 3.31 -1.46
C GLY A 641 -21.92 2.50 -2.42
N GLY A 642 -20.59 2.52 -2.24
CA GLY A 642 -19.63 1.65 -2.91
C GLY A 642 -19.49 0.25 -2.30
N HIS A 643 -19.86 0.03 -1.04
CA HIS A 643 -19.57 -1.22 -0.32
C HIS A 643 -20.66 -2.29 -0.45
N LEU A 644 -21.56 -2.13 -1.42
CA LEU A 644 -22.66 -3.08 -1.70
C LEU A 644 -22.18 -4.49 -2.11
N TYR A 645 -20.88 -4.67 -2.41
CA TYR A 645 -20.29 -6.00 -2.63
C TYR A 645 -20.31 -6.90 -1.39
N LEU A 646 -20.25 -6.31 -0.19
CA LEU A 646 -20.43 -7.01 1.08
C LEU A 646 -21.79 -7.73 1.11
N GLY A 647 -22.80 -7.15 0.46
CA GLY A 647 -24.17 -7.66 0.38
C GLY A 647 -24.47 -8.58 -0.81
N TYR A 648 -23.48 -8.97 -1.63
CA TYR A 648 -23.73 -9.87 -2.77
C TYR A 648 -24.19 -11.28 -2.35
N GLN A 649 -23.91 -11.69 -1.11
CA GLN A 649 -24.35 -12.96 -0.53
C GLN A 649 -24.98 -12.74 0.86
N PRO A 650 -26.28 -12.37 0.93
CA PRO A 650 -26.97 -12.08 2.19
C PRO A 650 -26.98 -13.23 3.21
N SER A 651 -26.85 -14.48 2.75
CA SER A 651 -26.66 -15.65 3.63
C SER A 651 -25.32 -15.60 4.35
N TYR A 652 -24.23 -15.26 3.65
CA TYR A 652 -22.90 -15.14 4.23
C TYR A 652 -22.82 -14.03 5.28
N VAL A 653 -23.43 -12.86 5.02
CA VAL A 653 -23.51 -11.75 5.97
C VAL A 653 -24.11 -12.21 7.32
N ASN A 654 -25.14 -13.06 7.27
CA ASN A 654 -25.75 -13.62 8.48
C ASN A 654 -24.86 -14.69 9.16
N THR A 655 -24.09 -15.48 8.41
CA THR A 655 -23.08 -16.41 8.97
C THR A 655 -21.96 -15.66 9.68
N ASN A 656 -21.37 -14.66 9.03
CA ASN A 656 -20.30 -13.82 9.57
C ASN A 656 -20.75 -13.08 10.85
N TYR A 657 -21.93 -12.44 10.83
CA TYR A 657 -22.47 -11.80 12.04
C TYR A 657 -22.83 -12.80 13.15
N ALA A 658 -23.22 -14.03 12.82
CA ALA A 658 -23.42 -15.08 13.83
C ALA A 658 -22.09 -15.58 14.43
N GLU A 659 -21.02 -15.63 13.64
CA GLU A 659 -19.67 -15.89 14.13
C GLU A 659 -19.14 -14.76 15.03
N LEU A 660 -19.31 -13.49 14.63
CA LEU A 660 -19.04 -12.32 15.48
C LEU A 660 -19.67 -12.48 16.88
N VAL A 661 -20.99 -12.72 16.94
CA VAL A 661 -21.72 -12.85 18.21
C VAL A 661 -21.27 -14.08 19.02
N ARG A 662 -20.89 -15.16 18.34
CA ARG A 662 -20.30 -16.37 18.96
C ARG A 662 -18.93 -16.07 19.59
N ASN A 663 -18.03 -15.44 18.83
CA ASN A 663 -16.65 -15.19 19.25
C ASN A 663 -16.57 -14.11 20.32
N ASN A 664 -17.44 -13.10 20.25
CA ASN A 664 -17.52 -12.04 21.26
C ASN A 664 -18.30 -12.44 22.53
N GLY A 665 -18.92 -13.62 22.56
CA GLY A 665 -19.76 -14.09 23.66
C GLY A 665 -21.06 -13.29 23.86
N GLY A 666 -21.45 -12.45 22.90
CA GLY A 666 -22.56 -11.51 23.02
C GLY A 666 -22.73 -10.60 21.80
N ALA A 667 -23.70 -9.69 21.87
CA ALA A 667 -23.88 -8.64 20.86
C ALA A 667 -22.72 -7.61 20.92
N PRO A 668 -22.39 -6.92 19.81
CA PRO A 668 -21.28 -5.97 19.77
C PRO A 668 -21.44 -4.78 20.73
N THR A 669 -20.31 -4.36 21.29
CA THR A 669 -20.13 -3.30 22.29
C THR A 669 -19.26 -2.13 21.82
N VAL A 670 -18.51 -2.32 20.73
CA VAL A 670 -17.76 -1.30 19.99
C VAL A 670 -18.10 -1.38 18.49
N TRP A 671 -17.82 -0.31 17.72
CA TRP A 671 -18.09 -0.24 16.26
C TRP A 671 -19.49 -0.74 15.85
N GLN A 672 -20.50 -0.53 16.70
CA GLN A 672 -21.83 -1.12 16.48
C GLN A 672 -22.52 -0.58 15.23
N ASP A 673 -22.20 0.65 14.82
CA ASP A 673 -22.60 1.20 13.53
C ASP A 673 -22.11 0.33 12.37
N ILE A 674 -20.78 0.19 12.21
CA ILE A 674 -20.18 -0.64 11.14
C ILE A 674 -20.77 -2.06 11.12
N LEU A 675 -20.91 -2.68 12.29
CA LEU A 675 -21.36 -4.06 12.43
C LEU A 675 -22.88 -4.21 12.18
N TRP A 676 -23.71 -3.24 12.54
CA TRP A 676 -25.13 -3.22 12.15
C TRP A 676 -25.33 -2.84 10.68
N GLU A 677 -24.54 -1.93 10.14
CA GLU A 677 -24.58 -1.53 8.74
C GLU A 677 -24.22 -2.69 7.82
N PHE A 678 -23.20 -3.48 8.16
CA PHE A 678 -22.92 -4.77 7.53
C PHE A 678 -24.09 -5.75 7.73
N GLN A 679 -24.56 -5.94 8.97
CA GLN A 679 -25.70 -6.82 9.26
C GLN A 679 -26.92 -6.49 8.38
N ALA A 680 -27.15 -5.21 8.07
CA ALA A 680 -28.30 -4.78 7.28
C ALA A 680 -28.28 -5.25 5.82
N LEU A 681 -27.12 -5.65 5.29
CA LEU A 681 -27.01 -6.27 3.96
C LEU A 681 -27.51 -7.73 3.95
N GLY A 682 -27.60 -8.36 5.12
CA GLY A 682 -28.11 -9.73 5.31
C GLY A 682 -29.49 -9.80 5.99
N SER A 683 -29.74 -8.92 6.96
CA SER A 683 -30.95 -8.85 7.81
C SER A 683 -31.31 -7.39 8.17
N PRO A 684 -31.80 -6.59 7.19
CA PRO A 684 -31.99 -5.14 7.35
C PRO A 684 -32.97 -4.71 8.45
N ASP A 685 -34.07 -5.45 8.63
CA ASP A 685 -35.06 -5.12 9.68
C ASP A 685 -34.51 -5.42 11.09
N THR A 686 -33.65 -6.43 11.23
CA THR A 686 -32.99 -6.79 12.49
C THR A 686 -31.94 -5.75 12.88
N ALA A 687 -31.11 -5.31 11.93
CA ALA A 687 -30.08 -4.29 12.17
C ALA A 687 -30.70 -2.95 12.60
N LEU A 688 -31.76 -2.49 11.92
CA LEU A 688 -32.50 -1.30 12.33
C LEU A 688 -33.17 -1.45 13.70
N ALA A 689 -33.64 -2.66 14.06
CA ALA A 689 -34.18 -2.92 15.40
C ALA A 689 -33.08 -2.86 16.48
N ASN A 690 -31.89 -3.40 16.21
CA ASN A 690 -30.73 -3.35 17.12
C ASN A 690 -30.30 -1.90 17.39
N PHE A 691 -30.13 -1.09 16.33
CA PHE A 691 -29.85 0.35 16.46
C PHE A 691 -30.94 1.07 17.27
N ARG A 692 -32.22 0.79 17.02
CA ARG A 692 -33.32 1.44 17.75
C ARG A 692 -33.39 1.01 19.21
N ALA A 693 -32.92 -0.19 19.56
CA ALA A 693 -32.79 -0.65 20.94
C ALA A 693 -31.57 -0.05 21.66
N ASN A 694 -30.47 0.27 20.96
CA ASN A 694 -29.25 0.81 21.55
C ASN A 694 -28.63 1.97 20.74
N SER A 695 -29.39 3.06 20.52
CA SER A 695 -28.86 4.26 19.82
C SER A 695 -27.85 5.09 20.64
N GLY A 696 -27.48 4.61 21.84
CA GLY A 696 -26.55 5.25 22.77
C GLY A 696 -25.06 5.07 22.47
N PHE A 697 -24.70 4.15 21.55
CA PHE A 697 -23.33 3.79 21.17
C PHE A 697 -22.40 4.97 20.79
N THR A 698 -21.09 4.75 20.82
CA THR A 698 -20.08 5.66 20.22
C THR A 698 -19.81 5.19 18.80
N SER A 699 -19.82 6.10 17.82
CA SER A 699 -19.50 5.74 16.44
C SER A 699 -18.02 5.42 16.24
N GLU A 700 -17.72 4.58 15.24
CA GLU A 700 -16.36 4.50 14.67
C GLU A 700 -15.90 5.88 14.19
N GLU A 701 -14.59 6.14 14.26
CA GLU A 701 -14.02 7.48 14.12
C GLU A 701 -14.18 8.12 12.73
N GLY A 702 -14.33 7.32 11.67
CA GLY A 702 -14.69 7.75 10.32
C GLY A 702 -16.21 7.79 10.06
N GLU A 703 -17.03 7.42 11.04
CA GLU A 703 -18.46 7.18 10.90
C GLU A 703 -19.32 8.15 11.73
N SER A 704 -20.65 8.14 11.50
CA SER A 704 -21.60 9.04 12.13
C SER A 704 -23.00 8.42 12.22
N LYS A 705 -23.68 8.64 13.34
CA LYS A 705 -25.09 8.28 13.54
C LYS A 705 -26.06 8.78 12.45
N ALA A 706 -25.65 9.80 11.66
CA ALA A 706 -26.40 10.27 10.51
C ALA A 706 -26.35 9.28 9.33
N HIS A 707 -25.17 8.79 8.96
CA HIS A 707 -25.03 7.77 7.91
C HIS A 707 -25.52 6.42 8.40
N THR A 708 -25.13 5.95 9.59
CA THR A 708 -25.69 4.72 10.20
C THR A 708 -27.22 4.68 10.18
N PHE A 709 -27.89 5.75 10.64
CA PHE A 709 -29.34 5.77 10.67
C PHE A 709 -29.95 5.81 9.26
N HIS A 710 -29.38 6.60 8.34
CA HIS A 710 -29.82 6.64 6.93
C HIS A 710 -29.65 5.28 6.25
N TRP A 711 -28.49 4.63 6.42
CA TRP A 711 -28.15 3.33 5.84
C TRP A 711 -29.11 2.25 6.31
N LEU A 712 -29.18 2.04 7.63
CA LEU A 712 -30.07 1.06 8.26
C LEU A 712 -31.54 1.32 7.91
N ARG A 713 -31.98 2.58 7.93
CA ARG A 713 -33.37 2.92 7.63
C ARG A 713 -33.73 2.69 6.17
N SER A 714 -32.81 2.97 5.25
CA SER A 714 -33.02 2.81 3.82
C SER A 714 -32.98 1.34 3.42
N LEU A 715 -32.03 0.54 3.92
CA LEU A 715 -32.01 -0.91 3.67
C LEU A 715 -33.23 -1.64 4.27
N ALA A 716 -33.74 -1.21 5.42
CA ALA A 716 -35.02 -1.70 5.97
C ALA A 716 -36.23 -1.40 5.06
N ALA A 717 -36.13 -0.46 4.12
CA ALA A 717 -37.12 -0.23 3.08
C ALA A 717 -36.79 -0.97 1.77
N LEU A 718 -35.53 -0.96 1.33
CA LEU A 718 -35.07 -1.52 0.05
C LEU A 718 -35.01 -3.06 0.02
N GLY A 719 -34.64 -3.68 1.14
CA GLY A 719 -34.24 -5.10 1.20
C GLY A 719 -32.76 -5.31 0.86
N THR A 720 -32.42 -6.51 0.41
CA THR A 720 -31.03 -6.91 0.11
C THR A 720 -30.65 -6.63 -1.35
N VAL A 721 -29.35 -6.66 -1.68
CA VAL A 721 -28.85 -6.41 -3.04
C VAL A 721 -29.25 -7.55 -3.98
N ASP A 722 -29.86 -7.23 -5.13
CA ASP A 722 -30.21 -8.20 -6.16
C ASP A 722 -29.12 -8.31 -7.22
N THR A 723 -28.27 -9.34 -7.07
CA THR A 723 -27.16 -9.63 -7.97
C THR A 723 -27.57 -10.29 -9.30
N SER A 724 -28.86 -10.53 -9.55
CA SER A 724 -29.34 -11.03 -10.85
C SER A 724 -29.58 -9.92 -11.88
N VAL A 725 -29.51 -8.65 -11.47
CA VAL A 725 -29.75 -7.48 -12.32
C VAL A 725 -28.45 -6.69 -12.52
N SER A 726 -28.23 -6.20 -13.75
CA SER A 726 -27.21 -5.20 -14.07
C SER A 726 -27.82 -4.06 -14.91
N ALA A 727 -27.06 -3.02 -15.21
CA ALA A 727 -27.56 -1.85 -15.94
C ALA A 727 -26.51 -1.26 -16.90
N ASN A 728 -26.95 -0.45 -17.85
CA ASN A 728 -26.08 0.20 -18.84
C ASN A 728 -25.26 1.39 -18.31
N HIS A 729 -25.08 1.51 -17.00
CA HIS A 729 -24.49 2.66 -16.32
C HIS A 729 -23.74 2.20 -15.04
N PRO A 730 -22.58 2.78 -14.68
CA PRO A 730 -21.81 2.31 -13.52
C PRO A 730 -22.43 2.72 -12.17
N LEU A 731 -23.15 3.85 -12.12
CA LEU A 731 -23.72 4.39 -10.89
C LEU A 731 -25.16 3.88 -10.67
N THR A 732 -25.28 2.59 -10.33
CA THR A 732 -26.57 1.88 -10.18
C THR A 732 -26.52 0.79 -9.13
N ALA A 733 -27.67 0.46 -8.55
CA ALA A 733 -27.89 -0.79 -7.81
C ALA A 733 -29.33 -1.30 -8.04
N THR A 734 -29.59 -2.56 -7.74
CA THR A 734 -30.96 -3.09 -7.59
C THR A 734 -31.08 -3.77 -6.25
N PHE A 735 -32.19 -3.55 -5.56
CA PHE A 735 -32.52 -4.17 -4.28
C PHE A 735 -33.82 -4.96 -4.38
N VAL A 736 -34.00 -5.96 -3.52
CA VAL A 736 -35.21 -6.79 -3.47
C VAL A 736 -35.70 -7.01 -2.04
N LYS A 737 -37.00 -6.76 -1.81
CA LYS A 737 -37.70 -7.11 -0.56
C LYS A 737 -38.99 -7.83 -0.89
N ASN A 738 -39.21 -9.00 -0.27
CA ASN A 738 -40.41 -9.83 -0.47
C ASN A 738 -40.74 -10.12 -1.95
N GLY A 739 -39.70 -10.29 -2.79
CA GLY A 739 -39.82 -10.50 -4.24
C GLY A 739 -40.08 -9.24 -5.07
N ALA A 740 -40.33 -8.08 -4.46
CA ALA A 740 -40.50 -6.81 -5.13
C ALA A 740 -39.16 -6.07 -5.28
N ARG A 741 -38.84 -5.62 -6.49
CA ARG A 741 -37.57 -4.94 -6.82
C ARG A 741 -37.65 -3.43 -6.70
N THR A 742 -36.60 -2.82 -6.17
CA THR A 742 -36.32 -1.38 -6.32
C THR A 742 -35.07 -1.20 -7.17
N TYR A 743 -35.22 -0.54 -8.31
CA TYR A 743 -34.11 -0.19 -9.20
C TYR A 743 -33.62 1.21 -8.84
N VAL A 744 -32.30 1.38 -8.70
CA VAL A 744 -31.67 2.62 -8.25
C VAL A 744 -30.63 3.07 -9.27
N ALA A 745 -30.70 4.33 -9.69
CA ALA A 745 -29.70 4.93 -10.55
C ALA A 745 -29.34 6.34 -10.08
N SER A 746 -28.05 6.69 -10.11
CA SER A 746 -27.53 8.00 -9.75
C SER A 746 -26.87 8.68 -10.95
N ASN A 747 -27.05 9.99 -11.05
CA ASN A 747 -26.49 10.84 -12.08
C ASN A 747 -25.76 12.01 -11.41
N ILE A 748 -24.44 11.91 -11.34
CA ILE A 748 -23.57 12.96 -10.78
C ILE A 748 -23.11 13.98 -11.84
N ASN A 749 -23.68 13.94 -13.05
CA ASN A 749 -23.34 14.82 -14.17
C ASN A 749 -24.38 15.92 -14.39
N SER A 750 -23.97 16.98 -15.10
CA SER A 750 -24.74 18.20 -15.39
C SER A 750 -25.82 18.05 -16.48
N SER A 751 -26.13 16.84 -16.94
CA SER A 751 -27.18 16.57 -17.94
C SER A 751 -27.92 15.26 -17.63
N PRO A 752 -29.24 15.15 -17.92
CA PRO A 752 -29.98 13.92 -17.67
C PRO A 752 -29.42 12.70 -18.42
N VAL A 753 -29.48 11.54 -17.79
CA VAL A 753 -29.09 10.24 -18.40
C VAL A 753 -30.27 9.27 -18.40
N THR A 754 -30.29 8.35 -19.37
CA THR A 754 -31.28 7.27 -19.43
C THR A 754 -30.59 5.94 -19.12
N VAL A 755 -30.93 5.37 -17.96
CA VAL A 755 -30.39 4.11 -17.46
C VAL A 755 -31.40 2.99 -17.72
N THR A 756 -30.95 1.92 -18.38
CA THR A 756 -31.74 0.72 -18.66
C THR A 756 -31.10 -0.48 -17.95
N PHE A 757 -31.91 -1.20 -17.20
CA PHE A 757 -31.55 -2.41 -16.45
C PHE A 757 -31.79 -3.66 -17.30
N SER A 758 -31.11 -4.76 -16.99
CA SER A 758 -31.21 -6.05 -17.70
C SER A 758 -32.62 -6.67 -17.67
N THR A 759 -33.50 -6.19 -16.79
CA THR A 759 -34.93 -6.54 -16.73
C THR A 759 -35.81 -5.76 -17.71
N GLY A 760 -35.24 -4.81 -18.46
CA GLY A 760 -35.96 -3.88 -19.34
C GLY A 760 -36.47 -2.61 -18.65
N THR A 761 -36.44 -2.53 -17.31
CA THR A 761 -36.76 -1.29 -16.58
C THR A 761 -35.84 -0.16 -17.05
N THR A 762 -36.43 1.00 -17.35
CA THR A 762 -35.67 2.19 -17.77
C THR A 762 -36.02 3.39 -16.88
N ILE A 763 -35.00 4.12 -16.42
CA ILE A 763 -35.10 5.31 -15.58
C ILE A 763 -34.46 6.48 -16.34
N THR A 764 -35.15 7.61 -16.45
CA THR A 764 -34.48 8.88 -16.79
C THR A 764 -34.09 9.57 -15.50
N VAL A 765 -32.79 9.74 -15.28
CA VAL A 765 -32.21 10.31 -14.06
C VAL A 765 -31.78 11.76 -14.35
N PRO A 766 -32.45 12.78 -13.79
CA PRO A 766 -32.07 14.17 -14.01
C PRO A 766 -30.66 14.48 -13.50
N ALA A 767 -30.07 15.57 -13.99
CA ALA A 767 -28.76 16.04 -13.53
C ALA A 767 -28.72 16.18 -11.99
N GLY A 768 -27.65 15.69 -11.37
CA GLY A 768 -27.43 15.79 -9.92
C GLY A 768 -28.27 14.87 -9.02
N LYS A 769 -29.14 14.01 -9.57
CA LYS A 769 -30.11 13.21 -8.81
C LYS A 769 -29.68 11.76 -8.60
N THR A 770 -30.12 11.20 -7.48
CA THR A 770 -30.40 9.75 -7.37
C THR A 770 -31.92 9.54 -7.50
N VAL A 771 -32.32 8.51 -8.23
CA VAL A 771 -33.73 8.16 -8.50
C VAL A 771 -33.95 6.67 -8.26
N THR A 772 -35.10 6.31 -7.69
CA THR A 772 -35.57 4.92 -7.59
C THR A 772 -36.89 4.70 -8.32
N THR A 773 -37.11 3.47 -8.79
CA THR A 773 -38.41 3.01 -9.29
C THR A 773 -38.66 1.53 -8.97
N GLY A 774 -39.89 1.06 -9.15
CA GLY A 774 -40.34 -0.26 -8.73
C GLY A 774 -41.07 -0.18 -7.40
N ALA A 775 -40.67 -1.03 -6.43
CA ALA A 775 -41.30 -1.11 -5.11
C ALA A 775 -41.21 0.22 -4.32
N TRP A 776 -40.14 0.99 -4.51
CA TRP A 776 -40.02 2.38 -4.06
C TRP A 776 -39.83 3.33 -5.24
N SER A 777 -40.63 4.40 -5.27
CA SER A 777 -40.43 5.56 -6.15
C SER A 777 -39.98 6.75 -5.32
N TRP A 778 -38.77 7.25 -5.56
CA TRP A 778 -38.12 8.31 -4.79
C TRP A 778 -37.14 9.09 -5.67
N THR A 779 -36.89 10.35 -5.33
CA THR A 779 -35.81 11.15 -5.92
C THR A 779 -35.24 12.13 -4.91
N GLY A 780 -33.92 12.27 -4.89
CA GLY A 780 -33.20 13.16 -3.99
C GLY A 780 -31.87 13.64 -4.57
N GLY A 781 -31.21 14.53 -3.84
CA GLY A 781 -29.98 15.21 -4.26
C GLY A 781 -30.24 16.48 -5.07
N SER A 782 -29.24 17.35 -5.18
CA SER A 782 -29.33 18.62 -5.92
C SER A 782 -28.02 19.23 -6.41
N GLY A 783 -26.87 18.52 -6.30
CA GLY A 783 -25.60 19.00 -6.85
C GLY A 783 -25.68 19.31 -8.35
N GLY A 784 -25.08 20.42 -8.80
CA GLY A 784 -25.18 20.90 -10.19
C GLY A 784 -24.63 19.91 -11.23
N GLY A 785 -23.80 18.97 -10.77
CA GLY A 785 -23.27 17.86 -11.54
C GLY A 785 -21.97 18.21 -12.25
N GLY A 786 -21.14 17.18 -12.43
CA GLY A 786 -19.93 17.24 -13.23
C GLY A 786 -20.20 17.77 -14.64
N THR A 787 -19.37 18.71 -15.08
CA THR A 787 -19.28 19.11 -16.50
C THR A 787 -18.18 18.27 -17.15
N PRO A 788 -18.49 17.28 -18.00
CA PRO A 788 -17.46 16.43 -18.60
C PRO A 788 -16.54 17.27 -19.49
N GLN A 789 -15.30 17.48 -19.06
CA GLN A 789 -14.32 18.24 -19.84
C GLN A 789 -13.56 17.25 -20.74
N PRO A 790 -13.55 17.43 -22.08
CA PRO A 790 -12.77 16.57 -22.95
C PRO A 790 -11.27 16.76 -22.68
N THR A 791 -10.59 15.69 -22.26
CA THR A 791 -9.16 15.70 -21.91
C THR A 791 -8.28 15.57 -23.15
N THR A 792 -7.78 16.69 -23.65
CA THR A 792 -6.80 16.73 -24.75
C THR A 792 -5.36 16.68 -24.23
N GLY A 793 -4.75 15.48 -24.21
CA GLY A 793 -3.30 15.27 -24.08
C GLY A 793 -2.69 15.58 -22.71
N GLY A 794 -1.93 14.64 -22.14
CA GLY A 794 -1.19 14.85 -20.90
C GLY A 794 -0.07 15.90 -21.03
N PRO A 795 0.22 16.70 -19.99
CA PRO A 795 1.27 17.72 -20.03
C PRO A 795 2.67 17.08 -20.05
N THR A 796 3.50 17.51 -21.00
CA THR A 796 4.88 17.01 -21.18
C THR A 796 5.90 18.09 -20.80
N THR A 797 6.48 17.98 -19.60
CA THR A 797 7.59 18.83 -19.13
C THR A 797 8.56 18.00 -18.26
N PRO A 798 9.86 17.92 -18.61
CA PRO A 798 10.85 17.16 -17.85
C PRO A 798 11.58 17.99 -16.77
N PRO A 799 11.92 17.42 -15.60
CA PRO A 799 12.72 18.07 -14.56
C PRO A 799 14.25 17.94 -14.78
N PRO A 800 15.08 18.84 -14.21
CA PRO A 800 16.54 18.84 -14.35
C PRO A 800 17.28 18.04 -13.25
N THR A 801 18.58 17.76 -13.44
CA THR A 801 19.38 16.88 -12.55
C THR A 801 20.71 17.49 -12.08
N THR A 802 20.91 17.67 -10.76
CA THR A 802 22.24 17.91 -10.12
C THR A 802 22.24 17.60 -8.61
N PRO A 803 23.28 16.95 -8.03
CA PRO A 803 23.36 16.61 -6.60
C PRO A 803 24.25 17.55 -5.74
N PRO A 804 24.05 17.64 -4.40
CA PRO A 804 24.83 18.48 -3.47
C PRO A 804 25.97 17.76 -2.69
N PRO A 805 26.91 18.50 -2.03
CA PRO A 805 28.12 17.96 -1.37
C PRO A 805 28.08 17.88 0.19
N THR A 806 29.20 17.49 0.82
CA THR A 806 29.29 16.96 2.21
C THR A 806 30.13 17.78 3.22
N GLY A 807 29.77 17.71 4.52
CA GLY A 807 30.69 18.01 5.65
C GLY A 807 30.02 18.50 6.96
N ALA A 808 30.32 17.88 8.11
CA ALA A 808 29.91 18.32 9.47
C ALA A 808 30.84 17.77 10.57
N ALA A 809 30.97 18.47 11.71
CA ALA A 809 31.97 18.15 12.75
C ALA A 809 31.48 17.20 13.86
N ASN A 810 32.03 15.98 13.91
CA ASN A 810 31.77 14.98 14.93
C ASN A 810 32.56 15.20 16.24
N ARG A 811 32.04 14.65 17.36
CA ARG A 811 32.71 14.46 18.65
C ARG A 811 32.33 13.11 19.25
N TYR A 812 33.28 12.41 19.86
CA TYR A 812 33.10 11.09 20.46
C TYR A 812 33.19 11.17 21.98
N LEU A 813 32.32 10.45 22.69
CA LEU A 813 32.33 10.37 24.14
C LEU A 813 33.50 9.48 24.58
N MET A 814 34.28 9.93 25.57
CA MET A 814 35.50 9.25 26.03
C MET A 814 35.35 8.81 27.48
N ALA A 815 35.77 7.58 27.82
CA ALA A 815 35.62 7.01 29.18
C ALA A 815 36.21 7.88 30.32
N GLY A 816 37.18 8.75 30.02
CA GLY A 816 37.75 9.72 30.95
C GLY A 816 37.00 11.06 31.06
N GLY A 817 35.75 11.17 30.60
CA GLY A 817 34.95 12.41 30.66
C GLY A 817 35.28 13.46 29.58
N GLY A 818 35.94 13.06 28.49
CA GLY A 818 36.27 13.94 27.36
C GLY A 818 35.30 13.82 26.18
N LEU A 819 35.24 14.86 25.35
CA LEU A 819 34.63 14.84 24.01
C LEU A 819 35.73 15.01 22.95
N SER A 820 36.12 13.91 22.28
CA SER A 820 37.23 13.89 21.33
C SER A 820 36.77 14.16 19.89
N GLY A 821 37.55 14.88 19.09
CA GLY A 821 37.33 14.95 17.63
C GLY A 821 37.59 13.63 16.88
N THR A 822 38.31 12.70 17.51
CA THR A 822 38.69 11.40 16.95
C THR A 822 38.23 10.28 17.88
N ALA A 823 37.59 9.24 17.34
CA ALA A 823 37.17 8.08 18.11
C ALA A 823 38.36 7.34 18.75
N ALA A 824 38.21 6.91 20.01
CA ALA A 824 39.01 5.84 20.59
C ALA A 824 38.41 4.47 20.25
N GLY A 825 39.11 3.38 20.62
CA GLY A 825 38.48 2.06 20.64
C GLY A 825 37.30 1.99 21.61
N ALA A 826 36.40 1.02 21.40
CA ALA A 826 35.20 0.83 22.20
C ALA A 826 35.51 0.67 23.71
N GLY A 827 34.62 1.21 24.54
CA GLY A 827 34.64 1.07 25.99
C GLY A 827 33.28 1.42 26.57
N THR A 828 33.12 1.39 27.89
CA THR A 828 31.85 1.67 28.55
C THR A 828 31.98 2.60 29.75
N VAL A 829 30.88 3.28 30.09
CA VAL A 829 30.68 4.01 31.35
C VAL A 829 29.30 3.66 31.90
N SER A 830 29.15 3.49 33.21
CA SER A 830 27.85 3.21 33.83
C SER A 830 27.15 4.52 34.22
N ILE A 831 25.88 4.64 33.80
CA ILE A 831 24.95 5.67 34.24
C ILE A 831 24.21 5.16 35.48
N GLY A 832 24.26 5.91 36.58
CA GLY A 832 23.55 5.58 37.82
C GLY A 832 22.03 5.74 37.68
N SER A 833 21.27 4.89 38.38
CA SER A 833 19.80 4.85 38.24
C SER A 833 19.10 6.10 38.78
N ALA A 834 17.87 6.31 38.31
CA ALA A 834 16.97 7.35 38.84
C ALA A 834 16.47 7.04 40.27
N GLY A 835 16.78 5.84 40.80
CA GLY A 835 16.35 5.39 42.13
C GLY A 835 14.83 5.38 42.33
N GLY A 836 14.08 5.08 41.27
CA GLY A 836 12.62 5.05 41.28
C GLY A 836 11.94 6.43 41.27
N GLY A 837 12.71 7.52 41.24
CA GLY A 837 12.19 8.87 41.02
C GLY A 837 12.00 9.19 39.53
N ASN A 838 11.33 10.32 39.25
CA ASN A 838 11.31 10.95 37.93
C ASN A 838 12.16 12.23 37.98
N HIS A 839 13.11 12.32 37.06
CA HIS A 839 14.08 13.41 36.88
C HIS A 839 14.15 13.88 35.41
N ASP A 840 13.03 13.77 34.69
CA ASP A 840 12.87 14.33 33.35
C ASP A 840 13.23 15.83 33.34
N GLY A 841 14.05 16.23 32.37
CA GLY A 841 14.54 17.59 32.19
C GLY A 841 15.62 18.05 33.18
N THR A 842 15.86 17.31 34.28
CA THR A 842 16.70 17.76 35.41
C THR A 842 17.80 16.73 35.72
N PRO A 843 19.07 16.98 35.36
CA PRO A 843 20.15 16.02 35.56
C PRO A 843 20.35 15.60 37.02
N ARG A 844 20.21 14.29 37.29
CA ARG A 844 20.54 13.66 38.57
C ARG A 844 21.74 12.74 38.38
N ASN A 845 22.84 13.03 39.08
CA ASN A 845 24.11 12.29 39.00
C ASN A 845 24.63 12.05 37.55
N PRO A 846 24.63 13.05 36.65
CA PRO A 846 24.95 12.82 35.23
C PRO A 846 26.41 12.42 34.99
N VAL A 847 26.61 11.43 34.12
CA VAL A 847 27.90 11.19 33.48
C VAL A 847 28.18 12.37 32.55
N THR A 848 29.31 13.04 32.75
CA THR A 848 29.63 14.31 32.09
C THR A 848 30.84 14.18 31.17
N PHE A 849 30.71 14.63 29.93
CA PHE A 849 31.76 14.65 28.91
C PHE A 849 31.98 16.09 28.42
N THR A 850 33.23 16.53 28.31
CA THR A 850 33.55 17.95 27.98
C THR A 850 34.64 18.09 26.91
N ALA A 851 34.52 19.12 26.07
CA ALA A 851 35.61 19.66 25.25
C ALA A 851 35.71 21.18 25.48
N THR A 852 36.92 21.67 25.78
CA THR A 852 37.23 23.10 25.99
C THR A 852 38.13 23.64 24.86
N GLY A 853 38.23 24.96 24.72
CA GLY A 853 39.07 25.61 23.70
C GLY A 853 38.57 25.43 22.27
N VAL A 854 37.32 25.01 22.08
CA VAL A 854 36.76 24.67 20.77
C VAL A 854 36.52 25.95 19.97
N THR A 855 36.95 25.95 18.70
CA THR A 855 36.75 27.07 17.78
C THR A 855 36.28 26.52 16.44
N ASN A 856 35.01 26.76 16.10
CA ASN A 856 34.37 26.31 14.86
C ASN A 856 33.27 27.30 14.46
N THR A 857 32.96 27.37 13.16
CA THR A 857 31.89 28.21 12.61
C THR A 857 30.57 27.45 12.64
N TYR A 858 29.47 28.10 13.03
CA TYR A 858 28.12 27.53 12.95
C TYR A 858 27.62 27.56 11.51
N THR A 859 27.34 26.38 10.95
CA THR A 859 26.96 26.19 9.55
C THR A 859 25.46 26.09 9.32
N GLY A 860 24.66 26.24 10.38
CA GLY A 860 23.22 25.94 10.37
C GLY A 860 22.93 24.49 10.79
N GLY A 861 21.69 24.24 11.20
CA GLY A 861 21.25 22.95 11.74
C GLY A 861 21.24 22.89 13.27
N SER A 862 20.91 21.73 13.81
CA SER A 862 20.81 21.44 15.24
C SER A 862 21.91 20.50 15.72
N THR A 863 22.06 20.36 17.04
CA THR A 863 22.81 19.22 17.59
C THR A 863 22.13 17.92 17.16
N ALA A 864 22.93 16.93 16.77
CA ALA A 864 22.52 15.55 16.59
C ALA A 864 23.42 14.64 17.42
N PHE A 865 22.97 13.43 17.75
CA PHE A 865 23.73 12.48 18.54
C PHE A 865 23.23 11.06 18.32
N ASP A 866 24.02 10.11 18.78
CA ASP A 866 23.75 8.68 18.72
C ASP A 866 24.53 8.04 19.88
N LEU A 867 23.80 7.63 20.92
CA LEU A 867 24.31 7.09 22.16
C LEU A 867 23.90 5.63 22.29
N PHE A 868 24.89 4.75 22.41
CA PHE A 868 24.70 3.31 22.60
C PHE A 868 24.36 3.05 24.06
N LEU A 869 23.14 2.61 24.37
CA LEU A 869 22.65 2.35 25.72
C LEU A 869 22.27 0.88 25.89
N ASP A 870 22.67 0.25 26.99
CA ASP A 870 22.28 -1.12 27.35
C ASP A 870 21.81 -1.13 28.81
N ALA A 871 20.50 -1.27 29.03
CA ALA A 871 19.91 -1.36 30.37
C ALA A 871 19.88 -2.80 30.92
N GLY A 872 20.39 -3.80 30.19
CA GLY A 872 20.24 -5.20 30.53
C GLY A 872 18.76 -5.57 30.65
N THR A 873 18.39 -6.28 31.71
CA THR A 873 16.99 -6.69 31.96
C THR A 873 16.20 -5.71 32.86
N ASN A 874 16.64 -4.45 32.96
CA ASN A 874 16.01 -3.46 33.86
C ASN A 874 14.77 -2.79 33.25
N VAL A 875 13.59 -3.35 33.55
CA VAL A 875 12.29 -2.82 33.10
C VAL A 875 12.06 -1.37 33.56
N GLY A 876 11.63 -0.51 32.64
CA GLY A 876 11.22 0.87 32.93
C GLY A 876 12.37 1.85 33.17
N ASN A 877 13.58 1.51 32.72
CA ASN A 877 14.68 2.46 32.66
C ASN A 877 14.47 3.47 31.51
N GLY A 878 14.93 4.71 31.74
CA GLY A 878 14.91 5.75 30.70
C GLY A 878 16.01 6.76 30.90
N THR A 879 16.80 7.00 29.85
CA THR A 879 18.05 7.78 29.88
C THR A 879 17.91 9.06 29.06
N GLN A 880 18.48 10.16 29.57
CA GLN A 880 18.29 11.51 29.03
C GLN A 880 19.61 12.22 28.80
N LEU A 881 19.64 13.08 27.77
CA LEU A 881 20.79 13.86 27.34
C LEU A 881 20.55 15.37 27.51
N ARG A 882 21.58 16.07 27.96
CA ARG A 882 21.71 17.53 27.84
C ARG A 882 23.03 17.88 27.15
N VAL A 883 22.97 18.79 26.19
CA VAL A 883 24.15 19.38 25.54
C VAL A 883 24.17 20.88 25.83
N SER A 884 25.31 21.39 26.29
CA SER A 884 25.51 22.78 26.71
C SER A 884 26.70 23.39 25.97
N TYR A 885 26.54 24.61 25.48
CA TYR A 885 27.51 25.36 24.68
C TYR A 885 27.82 26.71 25.34
N ASP A 886 29.07 26.88 25.76
CA ASP A 886 29.74 28.15 26.02
C ASP A 886 30.36 28.58 24.69
N LEU A 887 29.79 29.59 24.03
CA LEU A 887 30.19 30.00 22.68
C LEU A 887 31.41 30.94 22.70
N THR A 888 31.70 31.57 23.83
CA THR A 888 32.68 32.66 23.94
C THR A 888 33.96 32.32 24.70
N GLY A 889 33.97 31.19 25.44
CA GLY A 889 35.05 30.76 26.31
C GLY A 889 35.06 31.47 27.67
N ASP A 890 33.93 32.04 28.11
CA ASP A 890 33.83 32.79 29.37
C ASP A 890 33.45 31.92 30.59
N GLY A 891 33.08 30.65 30.36
CA GLY A 891 32.68 29.69 31.39
C GLY A 891 31.18 29.67 31.70
N SER A 892 30.37 30.47 31.00
CA SER A 892 28.91 30.41 31.04
C SER A 892 28.35 29.71 29.77
N PHE A 893 27.18 29.07 29.87
CA PHE A 893 26.59 28.34 28.74
C PHE A 893 25.50 29.17 28.04
N ASP A 894 25.87 29.82 26.94
CA ASP A 894 24.98 30.61 26.07
C ASP A 894 23.78 29.81 25.53
N ARG A 895 24.00 28.53 25.17
CA ARG A 895 22.99 27.65 24.58
C ARG A 895 22.96 26.31 25.31
N VAL A 896 21.80 25.94 25.84
CA VAL A 896 21.58 24.64 26.51
C VAL A 896 20.41 23.94 25.84
N GLU A 897 20.55 22.64 25.60
CA GLU A 897 19.58 21.78 24.92
C GLU A 897 19.40 20.49 25.73
N THR A 898 18.22 20.30 26.33
CA THR A 898 17.84 19.03 26.96
C THR A 898 16.89 18.28 26.04
N TYR A 899 17.22 17.04 25.71
CA TYR A 899 16.41 16.16 24.88
C TYR A 899 15.45 15.35 25.76
N ARG A 900 14.35 14.82 25.21
CA ARG A 900 13.47 13.89 25.95
C ARG A 900 14.24 12.61 26.27
N TYR A 901 13.87 11.95 27.36
CA TYR A 901 14.48 10.67 27.70
C TYR A 901 14.08 9.60 26.68
N PHE A 902 15.01 8.67 26.41
CA PHE A 902 14.79 7.45 25.66
C PHE A 902 14.53 6.32 26.65
N ALA A 903 13.39 5.64 26.52
CA ALA A 903 13.10 4.44 27.29
C ALA A 903 13.88 3.26 26.68
N THR A 904 14.55 2.49 27.53
CA THR A 904 15.37 1.33 27.14
C THR A 904 14.61 0.04 27.38
N ASP A 905 14.61 -0.86 26.40
CA ASP A 905 14.01 -2.18 26.51
C ASP A 905 14.75 -3.07 27.55
N PRO A 906 14.04 -3.98 28.24
CA PRO A 906 14.63 -4.89 29.24
C PRO A 906 15.31 -6.12 28.60
N VAL A 907 16.10 -5.91 27.54
CA VAL A 907 16.84 -6.95 26.82
C VAL A 907 18.31 -6.52 26.71
N GLY A 908 19.24 -7.42 27.05
CA GLY A 908 20.68 -7.12 27.00
C GLY A 908 21.19 -6.93 25.56
N GLY A 909 21.78 -5.78 25.30
CA GLY A 909 22.24 -5.32 23.99
C GLY A 909 22.25 -3.80 23.92
N TYR A 910 22.94 -3.22 22.93
CA TYR A 910 22.94 -1.76 22.73
C TYR A 910 21.78 -1.28 21.87
N GLU A 911 20.95 -0.44 22.46
CA GLU A 911 19.95 0.40 21.82
C GLU A 911 20.54 1.77 21.45
N HIS A 912 19.88 2.50 20.54
CA HIS A 912 20.37 3.75 19.98
C HIS A 912 19.53 4.96 20.41
N TYR A 913 19.96 5.65 21.47
CA TYR A 913 19.39 6.94 21.86
C TYR A 913 19.94 8.06 20.97
N THR A 914 19.11 8.58 20.06
CA THR A 914 19.45 9.67 19.14
C THR A 914 18.62 10.93 19.41
N GLN A 915 18.92 12.03 18.71
CA GLN A 915 18.12 13.25 18.79
C GLN A 915 16.66 13.09 18.34
N ALA A 916 16.29 11.94 17.73
CA ALA A 916 14.93 11.63 17.31
C ALA A 916 13.93 11.53 18.48
N ALA A 917 14.39 11.32 19.72
CA ALA A 917 13.55 11.47 20.92
C ALA A 917 12.95 12.88 21.05
N GLY A 918 13.55 13.87 20.38
CA GLY A 918 13.10 15.25 20.33
C GLY A 918 13.66 16.11 21.46
N LEU A 919 13.63 17.42 21.25
CA LEU A 919 14.07 18.41 22.21
C LEU A 919 12.99 18.61 23.29
N ALA A 920 13.33 18.39 24.56
CA ALA A 920 12.42 18.63 25.69
C ALA A 920 12.41 20.12 26.09
N SER A 921 13.59 20.76 26.10
CA SER A 921 13.73 22.20 26.33
C SER A 921 15.04 22.74 25.75
N SER A 922 15.08 24.05 25.48
CA SER A 922 16.35 24.73 25.22
C SER A 922 16.32 26.21 25.60
N THR A 923 17.49 26.78 25.85
CA THR A 923 17.69 28.21 26.13
C THR A 923 18.76 28.79 25.21
N GLY A 924 18.66 30.08 24.88
CA GLY A 924 19.60 30.76 23.97
C GLY A 924 19.61 30.21 22.54
N THR A 925 20.65 30.52 21.78
CA THR A 925 20.77 30.20 20.34
C THR A 925 22.14 29.60 20.02
N LEU A 926 22.19 28.62 19.12
CA LEU A 926 23.45 28.11 18.55
C LEU A 926 24.19 29.22 17.79
N GLY A 927 25.52 29.15 17.76
CA GLY A 927 26.38 30.15 17.13
C GLY A 927 27.83 29.71 17.04
N ASN A 928 28.69 30.62 16.58
CA ASN A 928 30.12 30.34 16.39
C ASN A 928 30.82 30.12 17.74
N LEU A 929 31.54 29.01 17.89
CA LEU A 929 32.42 28.75 19.02
C LEU A 929 33.75 29.49 18.85
N ARG A 930 34.20 30.17 19.91
CA ARG A 930 35.49 30.88 19.95
C ARG A 930 36.21 30.57 21.27
N ASN A 931 37.17 29.65 21.23
CA ASN A 931 37.82 29.09 22.43
C ASN A 931 36.82 28.51 23.47
N GLY A 932 35.61 28.15 23.02
CA GLY A 932 34.46 27.84 23.86
C GLY A 932 34.45 26.41 24.41
N THR A 933 33.41 26.11 25.18
CA THR A 933 33.24 24.82 25.88
C THR A 933 31.95 24.13 25.46
N ILE A 934 32.06 22.86 25.07
CA ILE A 934 30.91 21.97 24.84
C ILE A 934 30.88 20.96 25.99
N ARG A 935 29.74 20.85 26.67
CA ARG A 935 29.50 19.86 27.73
C ARG A 935 28.29 19.00 27.39
N VAL A 936 28.42 17.70 27.59
CA VAL A 936 27.39 16.69 27.36
C VAL A 936 27.16 15.96 28.67
N GLU A 937 25.91 15.86 29.10
CA GLU A 937 25.49 15.30 30.39
C GLU A 937 24.44 14.22 30.16
N VAL A 938 24.69 13.00 30.65
CA VAL A 938 23.82 11.82 30.45
C VAL A 938 23.39 11.24 31.80
N TRP A 939 22.09 11.09 32.04
CA TRP A 939 21.55 10.55 33.30
C TRP A 939 20.34 9.66 33.08
N SER A 940 20.02 8.78 34.03
CA SER A 940 18.73 8.10 34.06
C SER A 940 17.67 9.07 34.59
N ALA A 941 16.70 9.43 33.75
CA ALA A 941 15.55 10.25 34.10
C ALA A 941 14.49 9.45 34.85
N ILE A 942 14.30 8.17 34.50
CA ILE A 942 13.41 7.22 35.18
C ILE A 942 14.09 5.84 35.32
N GLY A 943 13.53 5.00 36.21
CA GLY A 943 13.95 3.62 36.41
C GLY A 943 14.67 3.35 37.73
N ASN A 944 14.97 2.06 37.97
CA ASN A 944 15.62 1.58 39.20
C ASN A 944 17.00 0.97 38.97
N GLY A 945 17.28 0.45 37.76
CA GLY A 945 18.57 -0.14 37.41
C GLY A 945 19.57 0.87 36.85
N PRO A 946 20.88 0.58 36.86
CA PRO A 946 21.85 1.35 36.08
C PRO A 946 21.68 1.08 34.58
N THR A 947 22.15 2.00 33.74
CA THR A 947 22.25 1.82 32.28
C THR A 947 23.71 1.90 31.86
N THR A 948 24.17 1.03 30.95
CA THR A 948 25.52 1.06 30.39
C THR A 948 25.54 1.95 29.17
N LEU A 949 26.46 2.92 29.13
CA LEU A 949 26.70 3.78 27.97
C LEU A 949 27.98 3.33 27.26
N GLY A 950 27.86 2.92 26.00
CA GLY A 950 29.01 2.70 25.12
C GLY A 950 29.74 4.01 24.84
N VAL A 951 31.07 3.98 24.77
CA VAL A 951 31.95 5.14 24.53
C VAL A 951 33.12 4.76 23.60
N GLY A 952 33.93 5.73 23.19
CA GLY A 952 34.95 5.53 22.16
C GLY A 952 34.35 5.68 20.76
N ASN A 953 34.42 4.65 19.93
CA ASN A 953 33.86 4.66 18.57
C ASN A 953 32.35 4.33 18.51
N GLN A 954 31.71 4.06 19.65
CA GLN A 954 30.28 3.80 19.75
C GLN A 954 29.48 5.12 19.79
N SER A 955 29.45 5.79 20.94
CA SER A 955 28.64 6.99 21.14
C SER A 955 29.27 8.28 20.61
N ILE A 956 28.47 9.08 19.91
CA ILE A 956 28.88 10.24 19.13
C ILE A 956 27.88 11.40 19.22
N ILE A 957 28.39 12.62 19.34
CA ILE A 957 27.64 13.87 19.12
C ILE A 957 28.10 14.45 17.78
N ARG A 958 27.15 14.87 16.94
CA ARG A 958 27.38 15.50 15.64
C ARG A 958 26.94 16.95 15.75
N LEU A 959 27.87 17.88 15.61
CA LEU A 959 27.65 19.29 15.88
C LEU A 959 27.35 20.05 14.57
N PRO A 960 26.46 21.07 14.58
CA PRO A 960 26.13 21.88 13.41
C PRO A 960 27.23 22.93 13.13
N LEU A 961 28.46 22.44 12.97
CA LEU A 961 29.69 23.22 13.00
C LEU A 961 30.68 22.74 11.93
N SER A 962 31.52 23.66 11.45
CA SER A 962 32.73 23.42 10.65
C SER A 962 33.95 24.12 11.25
#